data_AF-A0AAD8F6Z9-F1
#
_entry.id   AF-A0AAD8F6Z9-F1
#
_cell.length_a   1.000
_cell.length_b   1.000
_cell.length_c   1.000
_cell.angle_alpha   90.00
_cell.angle_beta   90.00
_cell.angle_gamma   90.00
#
_symmetry.space_group_name_H-M   'P 1'
#
loop_
_entity.id
_entity.type
_entity.pdbx_description
1 polymer ?
#
loop_
_entity_poly.entity_id
_entity_poly.type
_entity_poly.pdbx_seq_one_letter_code
_entity_poly.pdbx_strand_id
1 'polypeptide(L)'
;MAESKESAEANSTLTDWIKPELLKGVSPESQQAIAATLASLKNLSTESTDRKETKSAESERKYSVNVNTTLEESKSEKTKLKAAGKETQIISNDCLNILLVGKTGTGKSATGNTILQKKAFESKGLCDSVTTDVNYDIAECRKRKIKVVDGPGIGDTHYIDNIVKATEMVMDKMKDAVLLNPDGYHAFLLVIKFGNRLTKEDKECIRILKAIFGPDFVKNYCILIVTNGDSFMFDNKESNHTFKQWCEEQEGIFKDLYAECDQRAVLFNNATTDETIRTEQMTKLLECIDTLQHGSRCYTNKHFEFATRNRQQLMAEIKEPLVRQNAIETISIIFQKLDDISQKDPNTQIEHLNSLQIEAEDLFNYVNTVDDKTNVLQDTICSVNGLCKRIQDKIEHVEILCREREEALRKAEETKKEYRDHLNKLEEHYKKKLMEDELRKEELLKIEAKIREKERNLEVDFQLRQQQLKLEFEEERQKALKEREERELKEAMSNQFENESRDDKIKEKQLSLDAELALKFQEIEEKEQHMLDVIECERLEATQLIQEEQTKYDKKVKEMEDEIQKLKTDHEIEKQHMTMIFAILFKDLKEKVIKRCIEQAALSDIQMIEIKSKYEELKRDYDACLRETGRRPSQDSACKIQ
;
A
#
# COMPACT_ATOMS: atom_id res chain seq x y z
N MET A 1 4.44 -40.18 5.06
CA MET A 1 5.79 -40.78 4.82
C MET A 1 6.27 -40.68 3.37
N ALA A 2 5.41 -40.42 2.38
CA ALA A 2 5.85 -40.11 1.00
C ALA A 2 6.24 -38.64 0.80
N GLU A 3 5.56 -37.69 1.47
CA GLU A 3 5.85 -36.24 1.38
C GLU A 3 7.09 -35.77 2.17
N SER A 4 7.65 -36.63 3.02
CA SER A 4 8.85 -36.31 3.83
C SER A 4 10.17 -36.63 3.12
N LYS A 5 10.13 -37.30 1.96
CA LYS A 5 11.34 -37.59 1.15
C LYS A 5 11.62 -36.52 0.09
N GLU A 6 10.59 -35.91 -0.49
CA GLU A 6 10.75 -34.81 -1.47
C GLU A 6 11.31 -33.52 -0.85
N SER A 7 11.02 -33.25 0.43
CA SER A 7 11.54 -32.07 1.15
C SER A 7 13.01 -32.19 1.60
N ALA A 8 13.53 -33.42 1.72
CA ALA A 8 14.94 -33.66 2.05
C ALA A 8 15.86 -33.54 0.82
N GLU A 9 15.37 -33.93 -0.37
CA GLU A 9 16.13 -33.80 -1.62
C GLU A 9 16.20 -32.34 -2.11
N ALA A 10 15.18 -31.51 -1.84
CA ALA A 10 15.16 -30.09 -2.22
C ALA A 10 16.06 -29.19 -1.35
N ASN A 11 16.43 -29.63 -0.14
CA ASN A 11 17.27 -28.85 0.78
C ASN A 11 18.77 -29.14 0.64
N SER A 12 19.17 -30.23 -0.04
CA SER A 12 20.60 -30.48 -0.33
C SER A 12 21.13 -29.60 -1.48
N THR A 13 20.23 -29.03 -2.29
CA THR A 13 20.54 -28.34 -3.54
C THR A 13 20.91 -26.86 -3.38
N LEU A 14 20.68 -26.26 -2.22
CA LEU A 14 20.88 -24.81 -2.00
C LEU A 14 22.31 -24.44 -1.56
N THR A 15 23.09 -25.37 -1.02
CA THR A 15 24.47 -25.13 -0.56
C THR A 15 25.55 -25.41 -1.61
N ASP A 16 25.19 -26.06 -2.73
CA ASP A 16 26.14 -26.45 -3.79
C ASP A 16 26.33 -25.39 -4.90
N TRP A 17 25.69 -24.22 -4.78
CA TRP A 17 25.64 -23.22 -5.86
C TRP A 17 26.76 -22.16 -5.85
N ILE A 18 27.66 -22.14 -4.87
CA ILE A 18 28.80 -21.21 -4.87
C ILE A 18 30.09 -21.99 -5.13
N LYS A 19 30.49 -22.04 -6.41
CA LYS A 19 31.77 -22.64 -6.81
C LYS A 19 32.93 -21.81 -6.27
N PRO A 20 34.00 -22.42 -5.73
CA PRO A 20 35.17 -21.72 -5.18
C PRO A 20 35.87 -20.76 -6.16
N GLU A 21 35.63 -20.95 -7.46
CA GLU A 21 36.19 -20.14 -8.54
C GLU A 21 35.58 -18.73 -8.63
N LEU A 22 34.36 -18.51 -8.11
CA LEU A 22 33.66 -17.21 -8.14
C LEU A 22 34.13 -16.23 -7.05
N LEU A 23 35.01 -16.65 -6.14
CA LEU A 23 35.55 -15.82 -5.05
C LEU A 23 36.91 -15.19 -5.37
N LYS A 24 37.50 -15.47 -6.53
CA LYS A 24 38.75 -14.84 -6.99
C LYS A 24 38.45 -13.41 -7.45
N GLY A 25 38.87 -12.43 -6.65
CA GLY A 25 38.72 -10.98 -6.93
C GLY A 25 37.86 -10.22 -5.92
N VAL A 26 37.26 -10.91 -4.94
CA VAL A 26 36.45 -10.30 -3.88
C VAL A 26 37.36 -9.95 -2.69
N SER A 27 37.18 -8.77 -2.09
CA SER A 27 38.00 -8.31 -0.96
C SER A 27 37.84 -9.21 0.27
N PRO A 28 38.86 -9.33 1.15
CA PRO A 28 38.78 -10.18 2.34
C PRO A 28 37.60 -9.84 3.26
N GLU A 29 37.25 -8.56 3.37
CA GLU A 29 36.13 -8.07 4.17
C GLU A 29 34.77 -8.52 3.58
N SER A 30 34.64 -8.52 2.25
CA SER A 30 33.44 -9.01 1.58
C SER A 30 33.33 -10.54 1.63
N GLN A 31 34.45 -11.26 1.59
CA GLN A 31 34.45 -12.72 1.80
C GLN A 31 34.01 -13.09 3.24
N GLN A 32 34.45 -12.30 4.23
CA GLN A 32 34.05 -12.48 5.63
C GLN A 32 32.57 -12.15 5.85
N ALA A 33 32.03 -11.14 5.17
CA ALA A 33 30.61 -10.80 5.20
C ALA A 33 29.74 -11.89 4.53
N ILE A 34 30.18 -12.46 3.41
CA ILE A 34 29.49 -13.58 2.75
C ILE A 34 29.49 -14.83 3.64
N ALA A 35 30.63 -15.16 4.27
CA ALA A 35 30.72 -16.28 5.21
C ALA A 35 29.82 -16.08 6.45
N ALA A 36 29.76 -14.87 7.00
CA ALA A 36 28.88 -14.52 8.12
C ALA A 36 27.40 -14.61 7.73
N THR A 37 27.05 -14.22 6.50
CA THR A 37 25.67 -14.29 5.99
C THR A 37 25.25 -15.74 5.74
N LEU A 38 26.15 -16.59 5.23
CA LEU A 38 25.91 -18.02 5.06
C LEU A 38 25.79 -18.77 6.40
N ALA A 39 26.55 -18.35 7.42
CA ALA A 39 26.41 -18.88 8.78
C ALA A 39 25.06 -18.49 9.41
N SER A 40 24.61 -17.25 9.20
CA SER A 40 23.29 -16.79 9.64
C SER A 40 22.14 -17.50 8.90
N LEU A 41 22.30 -17.79 7.60
CA LEU A 41 21.31 -18.56 6.83
C LEU A 41 21.22 -20.03 7.25
N LYS A 42 22.35 -20.65 7.64
CA LYS A 42 22.35 -22.00 8.23
C LYS A 42 21.63 -22.02 9.59
N ASN A 43 21.81 -20.99 10.42
CA ASN A 43 21.13 -20.87 11.71
C ASN A 43 19.61 -20.62 11.55
N LEU A 44 19.19 -19.86 10.53
CA LEU A 44 17.77 -19.65 10.20
C LEU A 44 17.10 -20.93 9.67
N SER A 45 17.84 -21.78 8.94
CA SER A 45 17.36 -23.09 8.50
C SER A 45 17.10 -24.01 9.69
N THR A 46 18.00 -24.07 10.67
CA THR A 46 17.84 -24.89 11.88
C THR A 46 16.71 -24.37 12.79
N GLU A 47 16.53 -23.05 12.90
CA GLU A 47 15.42 -22.44 13.66
C GLU A 47 14.05 -22.66 13.00
N SER A 48 13.98 -22.85 11.68
CA SER A 48 12.73 -23.08 10.96
C SER A 48 12.22 -24.53 11.05
N THR A 49 13.13 -25.51 11.13
CA THR A 49 12.82 -26.91 11.43
C THR A 49 12.44 -27.09 12.91
N ASP A 50 13.11 -26.38 13.82
CA ASP A 50 12.73 -26.37 15.24
C ASP A 50 11.39 -25.66 15.48
N ARG A 51 11.02 -24.61 14.71
CA ARG A 51 9.72 -23.92 14.81
C ARG A 51 8.51 -24.72 14.30
N LYS A 52 8.71 -25.68 13.38
CA LYS A 52 7.63 -26.55 12.89
C LYS A 52 7.41 -27.77 13.77
N GLU A 53 8.45 -28.32 14.40
CA GLU A 53 8.30 -29.37 15.41
C GLU A 53 7.79 -28.83 16.75
N THR A 54 8.12 -27.58 17.12
CA THR A 54 7.62 -26.94 18.35
C THR A 54 6.15 -26.51 18.28
N LYS A 55 5.60 -26.08 17.14
CA LYS A 55 4.16 -25.71 17.06
C LYS A 55 3.20 -26.89 17.04
N SER A 56 3.63 -28.07 16.58
CA SER A 56 2.83 -29.31 16.68
C SER A 56 2.96 -29.95 18.07
N ALA A 57 4.13 -29.83 18.71
CA ALA A 57 4.33 -30.30 20.08
C ALA A 57 3.76 -29.35 21.15
N GLU A 58 3.62 -28.04 20.87
CA GLU A 58 3.01 -27.06 21.79
C GLU A 58 1.48 -27.14 21.84
N SER A 59 0.81 -27.61 20.79
CA SER A 59 -0.64 -27.84 20.82
C SER A 59 -1.00 -29.12 21.60
N GLU A 60 -0.19 -30.17 21.47
CA GLU A 60 -0.32 -31.43 22.23
C GLU A 60 0.21 -31.29 23.67
N ARG A 61 1.26 -30.49 23.92
CA ARG A 61 1.70 -30.12 25.28
C ARG A 61 0.77 -29.13 25.97
N LYS A 62 0.13 -28.18 25.29
CA LYS A 62 -0.89 -27.31 25.94
C LYS A 62 -2.10 -28.11 26.43
N TYR A 63 -2.50 -29.16 25.70
CA TYR A 63 -3.60 -30.02 26.11
C TYR A 63 -3.22 -31.00 27.24
N SER A 64 -2.00 -31.54 27.25
CA SER A 64 -1.54 -32.47 28.29
C SER A 64 -0.97 -31.77 29.54
N VAL A 65 -0.46 -30.53 29.41
CA VAL A 65 -0.10 -29.68 30.55
C VAL A 65 -1.36 -29.19 31.26
N ASN A 66 -2.44 -28.76 30.56
CA ASN A 66 -3.67 -28.30 31.23
C ASN A 66 -4.36 -29.37 32.09
N VAL A 67 -4.28 -30.64 31.72
CA VAL A 67 -4.83 -31.76 32.51
C VAL A 67 -3.94 -32.05 33.74
N ASN A 68 -2.63 -31.90 33.62
CA ASN A 68 -1.70 -32.10 34.73
C ASN A 68 -1.61 -30.88 35.66
N THR A 69 -1.76 -29.64 35.17
CA THR A 69 -1.92 -28.44 36.02
C THR A 69 -3.26 -28.45 36.72
N THR A 70 -4.36 -28.90 36.13
CA THR A 70 -5.63 -29.05 36.90
C THR A 70 -5.58 -30.15 37.96
N LEU A 71 -4.79 -31.22 37.75
CA LEU A 71 -4.51 -32.26 38.76
C LEU A 71 -3.53 -31.81 39.85
N GLU A 72 -2.58 -30.93 39.54
CA GLU A 72 -1.63 -30.34 40.49
C GLU A 72 -2.21 -29.12 41.22
N GLU A 73 -3.07 -28.34 40.58
CA GLU A 73 -3.85 -27.23 41.18
C GLU A 73 -4.89 -27.77 42.14
N SER A 74 -5.59 -28.86 41.80
CA SER A 74 -6.49 -29.56 42.74
C SER A 74 -5.74 -30.23 43.91
N LYS A 75 -4.44 -30.52 43.77
CA LYS A 75 -3.57 -30.94 44.90
C LYS A 75 -3.03 -29.76 45.69
N SER A 76 -2.63 -28.67 45.04
CA SER A 76 -2.11 -27.42 45.62
C SER A 76 -3.19 -26.67 46.41
N GLU A 77 -4.42 -26.64 45.88
CA GLU A 77 -5.61 -26.04 46.48
C GLU A 77 -6.14 -26.88 47.67
N LYS A 78 -6.00 -28.22 47.60
CA LYS A 78 -6.15 -29.11 48.78
C LYS A 78 -5.17 -28.78 49.92
N THR A 79 -4.00 -28.20 49.63
CA THR A 79 -3.04 -27.72 50.64
C THR A 79 -3.31 -26.29 51.10
N LYS A 80 -3.85 -25.42 50.24
CA LYS A 80 -4.18 -24.02 50.60
C LYS A 80 -5.49 -23.90 51.39
N LEU A 81 -6.51 -24.73 51.14
CA LEU A 81 -7.75 -24.77 51.93
C LEU A 81 -7.57 -25.32 53.36
N LYS A 82 -6.46 -26.02 53.65
CA LYS A 82 -6.12 -26.44 55.02
C LYS A 82 -5.64 -25.29 55.91
N ALA A 83 -5.24 -24.15 55.35
CA ALA A 83 -4.71 -23.01 56.11
C ALA A 83 -5.78 -22.00 56.56
N ALA A 84 -7.04 -22.15 56.11
CA ALA A 84 -8.13 -21.21 56.38
C ALA A 84 -9.30 -21.87 57.15
N GLY A 85 -9.03 -22.46 58.31
CA GLY A 85 -9.97 -22.58 59.45
C GLY A 85 -11.41 -23.10 59.25
N LYS A 86 -11.79 -23.68 58.10
CA LYS A 86 -13.07 -24.39 57.90
C LYS A 86 -12.78 -25.87 57.67
N GLU A 87 -13.15 -26.69 58.65
CA GLU A 87 -13.03 -28.15 58.56
C GLU A 87 -13.67 -28.68 57.28
N THR A 88 -12.84 -29.13 56.34
CA THR A 88 -13.31 -29.88 55.17
C THR A 88 -13.49 -31.33 55.61
N GLN A 89 -14.69 -31.69 56.07
CA GLN A 89 -15.04 -33.09 56.26
C GLN A 89 -14.97 -33.80 54.90
N ILE A 90 -14.20 -34.87 54.83
CA ILE A 90 -14.15 -35.77 53.67
C ILE A 90 -15.56 -36.34 53.48
N ILE A 91 -16.22 -35.95 52.39
CA ILE A 91 -17.59 -36.36 52.05
C ILE A 91 -17.55 -37.87 51.74
N SER A 92 -18.31 -38.64 52.52
CA SER A 92 -18.56 -40.07 52.26
C SER A 92 -19.39 -40.26 50.98
N ASN A 93 -19.16 -41.37 50.26
CA ASN A 93 -19.93 -41.83 49.08
C ASN A 93 -21.47 -41.92 49.26
N ASP A 94 -22.00 -41.70 50.46
CA ASP A 94 -23.43 -41.82 50.82
C ASP A 94 -24.14 -40.46 50.98
N CYS A 95 -23.57 -39.35 50.49
CA CYS A 95 -24.18 -38.02 50.62
C CYS A 95 -25.03 -37.65 49.39
N LEU A 96 -26.29 -37.26 49.63
CA LEU A 96 -27.17 -36.73 48.61
C LEU A 96 -26.81 -35.27 48.29
N ASN A 97 -26.10 -35.06 47.18
CA ASN A 97 -25.70 -33.74 46.68
C ASN A 97 -26.80 -33.10 45.83
N ILE A 98 -27.22 -31.89 46.20
CA ILE A 98 -28.27 -31.10 45.56
C ILE A 98 -27.74 -29.70 45.20
N LEU A 99 -28.06 -29.21 44.00
CA LEU A 99 -27.77 -27.83 43.57
C LEU A 99 -29.06 -27.03 43.39
N LEU A 100 -29.14 -25.86 44.02
CA LEU A 100 -30.25 -24.93 43.86
C LEU A 100 -29.96 -23.98 42.70
N VAL A 101 -30.88 -23.89 41.72
CA VAL A 101 -30.76 -23.00 40.56
C VAL A 101 -32.06 -22.23 40.31
N GLY A 102 -31.97 -21.11 39.62
CA GLY A 102 -33.14 -20.29 39.25
C GLY A 102 -32.89 -18.79 39.39
N LYS A 103 -33.91 -18.03 39.02
CA LYS A 103 -33.87 -16.57 39.00
C LYS A 103 -33.59 -16.00 40.40
N THR A 104 -32.99 -14.81 40.47
CA THR A 104 -32.88 -14.06 41.74
C THR A 104 -34.25 -13.80 42.36
N GLY A 105 -34.33 -13.86 43.69
CA GLY A 105 -35.54 -13.52 44.43
C GLY A 105 -36.64 -14.60 44.46
N THR A 106 -36.42 -15.77 43.85
CA THR A 106 -37.39 -16.89 43.89
C THR A 106 -37.35 -17.70 45.18
N GLY A 107 -36.39 -17.41 46.08
CA GLY A 107 -36.28 -18.05 47.38
C GLY A 107 -35.34 -19.25 47.46
N LYS A 108 -34.33 -19.36 46.58
CA LYS A 108 -33.31 -20.43 46.59
C LYS A 108 -32.69 -20.66 47.99
N SER A 109 -32.06 -19.63 48.56
CA SER A 109 -31.42 -19.71 49.88
C SER A 109 -32.40 -20.10 50.99
N ALA A 110 -33.64 -19.61 50.94
CA ALA A 110 -34.69 -19.99 51.90
C ALA A 110 -35.08 -21.47 51.75
N THR A 111 -35.22 -21.97 50.52
CA THR A 111 -35.45 -23.39 50.23
C THR A 111 -34.30 -24.25 50.74
N GLY A 112 -33.05 -23.82 50.55
CA GLY A 112 -31.88 -24.51 51.10
C GLY A 112 -31.90 -24.62 52.63
N ASN A 113 -32.27 -23.53 53.32
CA ASN A 113 -32.44 -23.51 54.77
C ASN A 113 -33.54 -24.47 55.24
N THR A 114 -34.66 -24.52 54.52
CA THR A 114 -35.76 -25.45 54.78
C THR A 114 -35.32 -26.92 54.63
N ILE A 115 -34.57 -27.23 53.57
CA ILE A 115 -34.06 -28.59 53.31
C ILE A 115 -33.08 -29.03 54.40
N LEU A 116 -32.18 -28.14 54.80
CA LEU A 116 -31.16 -28.41 55.81
C LEU A 116 -31.69 -28.29 57.26
N GLN A 117 -32.93 -27.81 57.44
CA GLN A 117 -33.56 -27.54 58.74
C GLN A 117 -32.75 -26.61 59.65
N LYS A 118 -31.95 -25.72 59.06
CA LYS A 118 -31.12 -24.72 59.75
C LYS A 118 -30.92 -23.49 58.89
N LYS A 119 -30.50 -22.37 59.50
CA LYS A 119 -30.12 -21.15 58.77
C LYS A 119 -28.69 -21.24 58.24
N ALA A 120 -28.50 -22.04 57.18
CA ALA A 120 -27.21 -22.26 56.52
C ALA A 120 -26.84 -21.13 55.54
N PHE A 121 -27.83 -20.56 54.86
CA PHE A 121 -27.67 -19.52 53.84
C PHE A 121 -28.35 -18.23 54.29
N GLU A 122 -27.75 -17.10 53.94
CA GLU A 122 -28.34 -15.80 54.22
C GLU A 122 -29.56 -15.56 53.31
N SER A 123 -30.75 -15.54 53.90
CA SER A 123 -32.00 -15.26 53.19
C SER A 123 -32.66 -14.00 53.77
N LYS A 124 -32.33 -12.83 53.22
CA LYS A 124 -32.99 -11.55 53.57
C LYS A 124 -34.01 -11.18 52.51
N GLY A 125 -35.18 -10.67 52.92
CA GLY A 125 -36.22 -10.14 52.02
C GLY A 125 -35.88 -8.74 51.49
N LEU A 126 -34.62 -8.50 51.13
CA LEU A 126 -34.16 -7.23 50.58
C LEU A 126 -34.29 -7.24 49.05
N CYS A 127 -34.45 -6.06 48.45
CA CYS A 127 -34.49 -5.90 46.99
C CYS A 127 -33.13 -6.14 46.31
N ASP A 128 -32.04 -6.16 47.09
CA ASP A 128 -30.68 -6.42 46.62
C ASP A 128 -30.32 -7.90 46.79
N SER A 129 -29.68 -8.48 45.77
CA SER A 129 -29.23 -9.87 45.81
C SER A 129 -28.07 -10.02 46.79
N VAL A 130 -28.24 -10.90 47.78
CA VAL A 130 -27.27 -11.10 48.87
C VAL A 130 -26.23 -12.18 48.53
N THR A 131 -26.50 -13.05 47.55
CA THR A 131 -25.68 -14.24 47.26
C THR A 131 -24.89 -14.08 45.98
N THR A 132 -23.67 -13.52 46.09
CA THR A 132 -22.71 -13.37 44.99
C THR A 132 -21.80 -14.57 44.79
N ASP A 133 -21.70 -15.45 45.79
CA ASP A 133 -20.81 -16.61 45.83
C ASP A 133 -21.56 -17.92 46.06
N VAL A 134 -21.00 -19.02 45.53
CA VAL A 134 -21.51 -20.37 45.75
C VAL A 134 -21.22 -20.80 47.18
N ASN A 135 -22.28 -21.10 47.93
CA ASN A 135 -22.18 -21.59 49.30
C ASN A 135 -22.76 -23.00 49.40
N TYR A 136 -22.25 -23.80 50.34
CA TYR A 136 -22.82 -25.11 50.62
C TYR A 136 -22.83 -25.39 52.11
N ASP A 137 -23.75 -26.25 52.51
CA ASP A 137 -23.78 -26.79 53.86
C ASP A 137 -24.41 -28.20 53.83
N ILE A 138 -24.17 -28.96 54.89
CA ILE A 138 -24.56 -30.35 55.03
C ILE A 138 -25.41 -30.51 56.29
N ALA A 139 -26.48 -31.30 56.18
CA ALA A 139 -27.30 -31.70 57.32
C ALA A 139 -27.71 -33.17 57.17
N GLU A 140 -27.95 -33.83 58.30
CA GLU A 140 -28.60 -35.14 58.30
C GLU A 140 -30.11 -34.94 58.40
N CYS A 141 -30.84 -35.41 57.40
CA CYS A 141 -32.30 -35.38 57.37
C CYS A 141 -32.79 -36.80 57.11
N ARG A 142 -33.61 -37.34 58.03
CA ARG A 142 -34.17 -38.70 57.94
C ARG A 142 -33.14 -39.79 57.66
N LYS A 143 -32.02 -39.76 58.37
CA LYS A 143 -30.90 -40.72 58.23
C LYS A 143 -30.18 -40.65 56.87
N ARG A 144 -30.45 -39.64 56.04
CA ARG A 144 -29.70 -39.33 54.82
C ARG A 144 -28.87 -38.08 55.06
N LYS A 145 -27.57 -38.13 54.73
CA LYS A 145 -26.72 -36.93 54.69
C LYS A 145 -27.03 -36.17 53.42
N ILE A 146 -27.49 -34.92 53.53
CA ILE A 146 -27.84 -34.08 52.39
C ILE A 146 -26.88 -32.90 52.34
N LYS A 147 -26.18 -32.75 51.21
CA LYS A 147 -25.39 -31.56 50.89
C LYS A 147 -26.21 -30.68 49.96
N VAL A 148 -26.49 -29.47 50.39
CA VAL A 148 -27.17 -28.47 49.55
C VAL A 148 -26.15 -27.42 49.15
N VAL A 149 -26.07 -27.14 47.86
CA VAL A 149 -25.28 -26.05 47.29
C VAL A 149 -26.25 -24.97 46.82
N ASP A 150 -26.11 -23.76 47.34
CA ASP A 150 -26.85 -22.59 46.90
C ASP A 150 -26.10 -21.92 45.74
N GLY A 151 -26.68 -21.98 44.55
CA GLY A 151 -26.13 -21.38 43.34
C GLY A 151 -26.48 -19.89 43.22
N PRO A 152 -25.66 -19.09 42.50
CA PRO A 152 -25.96 -17.69 42.26
C PRO A 152 -27.29 -17.53 41.51
N GLY A 153 -27.98 -16.42 41.74
CA GLY A 153 -29.17 -16.07 40.99
C GLY A 153 -28.86 -15.65 39.56
N ILE A 154 -29.71 -16.07 38.63
CA ILE A 154 -29.67 -15.58 37.24
C ILE A 154 -30.64 -14.40 37.13
N GLY A 155 -30.18 -13.31 36.51
CA GLY A 155 -30.98 -12.08 36.38
C GLY A 155 -30.81 -11.09 37.53
N ASP A 156 -29.64 -11.10 38.21
CA ASP A 156 -29.29 -10.03 39.14
C ASP A 156 -29.18 -8.69 38.43
N THR A 157 -30.04 -7.75 38.83
CA THR A 157 -30.18 -6.41 38.25
C THR A 157 -28.98 -5.50 38.52
N HIS A 158 -28.04 -5.90 39.38
CA HIS A 158 -26.85 -5.12 39.71
C HIS A 158 -25.80 -5.04 38.59
N TYR A 159 -25.88 -5.93 37.59
CA TYR A 159 -24.92 -5.97 36.47
C TYR A 159 -25.57 -5.64 35.11
N ILE A 160 -26.76 -5.03 35.10
CA ILE A 160 -27.50 -4.69 33.86
C ILE A 160 -26.66 -3.82 32.92
N ASP A 161 -25.82 -2.94 33.46
CA ASP A 161 -24.95 -2.07 32.66
C ASP A 161 -23.93 -2.86 31.83
N ASN A 162 -23.71 -4.15 32.12
CA ASN A 162 -22.89 -5.05 31.31
C ASN A 162 -23.36 -6.51 31.40
N ILE A 163 -24.38 -6.85 30.58
CA ILE A 163 -24.95 -8.21 30.48
C ILE A 163 -23.91 -9.30 30.14
N VAL A 164 -22.86 -8.95 29.38
CA VAL A 164 -21.76 -9.86 29.04
C VAL A 164 -21.04 -10.29 30.31
N LYS A 165 -20.59 -9.31 31.11
CA LYS A 165 -19.90 -9.55 32.38
C LYS A 165 -20.78 -10.30 33.38
N ALA A 166 -22.07 -9.94 33.46
CA ALA A 166 -23.03 -10.63 34.31
C ALA A 166 -23.11 -12.13 33.99
N THR A 167 -23.20 -12.46 32.69
CA THR A 167 -23.33 -13.85 32.26
C THR A 167 -22.02 -14.62 32.39
N GLU A 168 -20.87 -14.00 32.12
CA GLU A 168 -19.55 -14.58 32.41
C GLU A 168 -19.40 -14.93 33.89
N MET A 169 -19.75 -14.00 34.80
CA MET A 169 -19.71 -14.25 36.23
C MET A 169 -20.63 -15.42 36.64
N VAL A 170 -21.86 -15.47 36.13
CA VAL A 170 -22.78 -16.59 36.39
C VAL A 170 -22.17 -17.91 35.92
N MET A 171 -21.59 -17.97 34.72
CA MET A 171 -20.98 -19.20 34.21
C MET A 171 -19.77 -19.65 35.04
N ASP A 172 -18.90 -18.73 35.44
CA ASP A 172 -17.74 -19.02 36.28
C ASP A 172 -18.19 -19.57 37.64
N LYS A 173 -19.17 -18.93 38.28
CA LYS A 173 -19.73 -19.43 39.54
C LYS A 173 -20.44 -20.77 39.38
N MET A 174 -21.13 -21.02 38.27
CA MET A 174 -21.73 -22.34 38.01
C MET A 174 -20.66 -23.41 37.77
N LYS A 175 -19.53 -23.06 37.15
CA LYS A 175 -18.36 -23.94 37.03
C LYS A 175 -17.79 -24.28 38.40
N ASP A 176 -17.61 -23.28 39.27
CA ASP A 176 -17.17 -23.49 40.66
C ASP A 176 -18.14 -24.42 41.41
N ALA A 177 -19.45 -24.22 41.25
CA ALA A 177 -20.47 -25.08 41.85
C ALA A 177 -20.33 -26.53 41.38
N VAL A 178 -20.08 -26.77 40.09
CA VAL A 178 -19.84 -28.12 39.56
C VAL A 178 -18.56 -28.74 40.15
N LEU A 179 -17.48 -27.98 40.25
CA LEU A 179 -16.21 -28.44 40.83
C LEU A 179 -16.30 -28.77 42.33
N LEU A 180 -17.20 -28.13 43.07
CA LEU A 180 -17.44 -28.43 44.50
C LEU A 180 -18.02 -29.83 44.74
N ASN A 181 -18.51 -30.52 43.70
CA ASN A 181 -19.06 -31.88 43.80
C ASN A 181 -18.55 -32.79 42.67
N PRO A 182 -17.32 -33.32 42.78
CA PRO A 182 -16.73 -34.18 41.74
C PRO A 182 -17.54 -35.45 41.44
N ASP A 183 -18.21 -36.00 42.45
CA ASP A 183 -19.08 -37.18 42.32
C ASP A 183 -20.42 -36.85 41.63
N GLY A 184 -20.70 -35.57 41.44
CA GLY A 184 -21.87 -35.04 40.77
C GLY A 184 -23.04 -34.70 41.69
N TYR A 185 -24.08 -34.16 41.06
CA TYR A 185 -25.34 -33.77 41.68
C TYR A 185 -26.44 -34.79 41.38
N HIS A 186 -27.15 -35.20 42.42
CA HIS A 186 -28.26 -36.15 42.31
C HIS A 186 -29.53 -35.46 41.82
N ALA A 187 -29.69 -34.18 42.14
CA ALA A 187 -30.80 -33.36 41.68
C ALA A 187 -30.41 -31.89 41.59
N PHE A 188 -30.99 -31.22 40.60
CA PHE A 188 -31.06 -29.76 40.50
C PHE A 188 -32.46 -29.34 40.94
N LEU A 189 -32.54 -28.40 41.88
CA LEU A 189 -33.81 -27.82 42.29
C LEU A 189 -33.97 -26.48 41.58
N LEU A 190 -34.84 -26.45 40.58
CA LEU A 190 -35.17 -25.23 39.85
C LEU A 190 -36.28 -24.49 40.61
N VAL A 191 -35.90 -23.40 41.27
CA VAL A 191 -36.78 -22.69 42.23
C VAL A 191 -37.57 -21.59 41.54
N ILE A 192 -38.89 -21.68 41.63
CA ILE A 192 -39.89 -20.77 41.06
C ILE A 192 -40.80 -20.30 42.19
N LYS A 193 -41.30 -19.07 42.11
CA LYS A 193 -42.19 -18.48 43.13
C LYS A 193 -43.66 -18.60 42.73
N PHE A 194 -44.51 -19.14 43.62
CA PHE A 194 -45.97 -19.13 43.44
C PHE A 194 -46.54 -17.70 43.49
N GLY A 195 -47.66 -17.48 42.82
CA GLY A 195 -48.42 -16.22 42.83
C GLY A 195 -48.01 -15.22 41.75
N ASN A 196 -46.90 -15.46 41.03
CA ASN A 196 -46.46 -14.63 39.92
C ASN A 196 -46.53 -15.40 38.60
N ARG A 197 -46.96 -14.72 37.52
CA ARG A 197 -46.87 -15.26 36.16
C ARG A 197 -45.41 -15.38 35.75
N LEU A 198 -45.02 -16.53 35.18
CA LEU A 198 -43.71 -16.67 34.55
C LEU A 198 -43.58 -15.69 33.38
N THR A 199 -42.51 -14.90 33.42
CA THR A 199 -42.21 -13.81 32.50
C THR A 199 -41.23 -14.24 31.41
N LYS A 200 -40.97 -13.36 30.44
CA LYS A 200 -39.90 -13.56 29.45
C LYS A 200 -38.52 -13.72 30.13
N GLU A 201 -38.30 -13.05 31.25
CA GLU A 201 -37.05 -13.17 32.03
C GLU A 201 -36.90 -14.57 32.63
N ASP A 202 -38.00 -15.20 33.08
CA ASP A 202 -37.97 -16.57 33.59
C ASP A 202 -37.64 -17.56 32.48
N LYS A 203 -38.23 -17.36 31.29
CA LYS A 203 -37.90 -18.15 30.09
C LYS A 203 -36.43 -18.01 29.71
N GLU A 204 -35.89 -16.80 29.76
CA GLU A 204 -34.49 -16.53 29.45
C GLU A 204 -33.54 -17.15 30.49
N CYS A 205 -33.90 -17.06 31.78
CA CYS A 205 -33.17 -17.75 32.86
C CYS A 205 -33.07 -19.27 32.61
N ILE A 206 -34.18 -19.90 32.23
CA ILE A 206 -34.20 -21.34 31.89
C ILE A 206 -33.33 -21.61 30.65
N ARG A 207 -33.38 -20.75 29.63
CA ARG A 207 -32.55 -20.88 28.42
C ARG A 207 -31.05 -20.82 28.77
N ILE A 208 -30.64 -19.86 29.60
CA ILE A 208 -29.27 -19.72 30.09
C ILE A 208 -28.83 -20.96 30.86
N LEU A 209 -29.66 -21.46 31.78
CA LEU A 209 -29.35 -22.69 32.52
C LEU A 209 -29.16 -23.90 31.59
N LYS A 210 -29.98 -24.04 30.55
CA LYS A 210 -29.83 -25.11 29.54
C LYS A 210 -28.55 -24.97 28.73
N ALA A 211 -28.14 -23.75 28.42
CA ALA A 211 -26.86 -23.53 27.75
C ALA A 211 -25.67 -23.86 28.68
N ILE A 212 -25.77 -23.54 29.98
CA ILE A 212 -24.73 -23.82 30.98
C ILE A 212 -24.60 -25.31 31.27
N PHE A 213 -25.70 -25.96 31.63
CA PHE A 213 -25.70 -27.34 32.12
C PHE A 213 -25.98 -28.39 31.03
N GLY A 214 -26.42 -27.97 29.84
CA GLY A 214 -26.77 -28.84 28.73
C GLY A 214 -28.29 -28.92 28.50
N PRO A 215 -28.75 -29.20 27.26
CA PRO A 215 -30.14 -29.04 26.87
C PRO A 215 -31.08 -29.97 27.64
N ASP A 216 -30.61 -31.18 27.95
CA ASP A 216 -31.41 -32.21 28.64
C ASP A 216 -31.33 -32.13 30.17
N PHE A 217 -30.64 -31.12 30.74
CA PHE A 217 -30.43 -31.09 32.19
C PHE A 217 -31.76 -30.99 32.97
N VAL A 218 -32.71 -30.22 32.44
CA VAL A 218 -34.07 -30.07 32.98
C VAL A 218 -34.78 -31.43 33.01
N LYS A 219 -34.75 -32.14 31.88
CA LYS A 219 -35.42 -33.42 31.72
C LYS A 219 -34.83 -34.51 32.58
N ASN A 220 -33.51 -34.57 32.71
CA ASN A 220 -32.83 -35.71 33.30
C ASN A 220 -32.46 -35.52 34.78
N TYR A 221 -32.37 -34.27 35.27
CA TYR A 221 -31.80 -34.00 36.58
C TYR A 221 -32.57 -32.96 37.41
N CYS A 222 -33.58 -32.27 36.86
CA CYS A 222 -34.30 -31.23 37.58
C CYS A 222 -35.59 -31.69 38.26
N ILE A 223 -35.88 -31.04 39.37
CA ILE A 223 -37.18 -31.02 40.07
C ILE A 223 -37.58 -29.54 40.20
N LEU A 224 -38.84 -29.22 39.90
CA LEU A 224 -39.37 -27.87 40.10
C LEU A 224 -39.74 -27.68 41.57
N ILE A 225 -39.19 -26.64 42.20
CA ILE A 225 -39.60 -26.23 43.54
C ILE A 225 -40.43 -24.97 43.42
N VAL A 226 -41.70 -25.06 43.78
CA VAL A 226 -42.61 -23.91 43.83
C VAL A 226 -42.64 -23.39 45.26
N THR A 227 -42.07 -22.21 45.49
CA THR A 227 -42.03 -21.54 46.80
C THR A 227 -43.32 -20.74 47.03
N ASN A 228 -43.47 -20.10 48.20
CA ASN A 228 -44.71 -19.44 48.63
C ASN A 228 -45.89 -20.41 48.80
N GLY A 229 -45.61 -21.61 49.32
CA GLY A 229 -46.64 -22.62 49.58
C GLY A 229 -47.71 -22.17 50.59
N ASP A 230 -47.38 -21.26 51.51
CA ASP A 230 -48.36 -20.59 52.38
C ASP A 230 -49.42 -19.82 51.59
N SER A 231 -49.01 -19.07 50.57
CA SER A 231 -49.92 -18.35 49.68
C SER A 231 -50.79 -19.33 48.87
N PHE A 232 -50.19 -20.40 48.33
CA PHE A 232 -50.96 -21.44 47.63
C PHE A 232 -52.03 -22.07 48.53
N MET A 233 -51.68 -22.43 49.77
CA MET A 233 -52.61 -23.04 50.72
C MET A 233 -53.72 -22.06 51.12
N PHE A 234 -53.42 -20.76 51.21
CA PHE A 234 -54.41 -19.73 51.48
C PHE A 234 -55.40 -19.59 50.32
N ASP A 235 -54.91 -19.46 49.09
CA ASP A 235 -55.73 -19.27 47.89
C ASP A 235 -56.61 -20.50 47.58
N ASN A 236 -56.17 -21.70 47.94
CA ASN A 236 -56.86 -22.96 47.66
C ASN A 236 -57.57 -23.57 48.87
N LYS A 237 -57.70 -22.83 49.98
CA LYS A 237 -58.29 -23.32 51.22
C LYS A 237 -59.75 -23.76 51.07
N GLU A 238 -60.50 -23.10 50.18
CA GLU A 238 -61.93 -23.36 49.98
C GLU A 238 -62.23 -24.32 48.82
N SER A 239 -61.28 -24.49 47.88
CA SER A 239 -61.48 -25.24 46.63
C SER A 239 -61.09 -26.72 46.71
N ASN A 240 -60.45 -27.17 47.81
CA ASN A 240 -59.83 -28.51 47.94
C ASN A 240 -58.89 -28.86 46.76
N HIS A 241 -58.37 -27.84 46.09
CA HIS A 241 -57.60 -28.00 44.86
C HIS A 241 -56.17 -28.42 45.21
N THR A 242 -55.73 -29.56 44.68
CA THR A 242 -54.40 -30.10 45.00
C THR A 242 -53.32 -29.36 44.21
N PHE A 243 -52.09 -29.31 44.75
CA PHE A 243 -50.95 -28.68 44.05
C PHE A 243 -50.66 -29.33 42.68
N LYS A 244 -50.90 -30.65 42.55
CA LYS A 244 -50.74 -31.36 41.28
C LYS A 244 -51.75 -30.90 40.23
N GLN A 245 -53.03 -30.80 40.60
CA GLN A 245 -54.07 -30.26 39.73
C GLN A 245 -53.74 -28.82 39.30
N TRP A 246 -53.24 -28.02 40.23
CA TRP A 246 -52.82 -26.65 39.92
C TRP A 246 -51.72 -26.64 38.86
N CYS A 247 -50.70 -27.50 38.98
CA CYS A 247 -49.64 -27.61 37.97
C CYS A 247 -50.16 -28.03 36.59
N GLU A 248 -51.12 -28.97 36.55
CA GLU A 248 -51.71 -29.50 35.31
C GLU A 248 -52.58 -28.47 34.56
N GLU A 249 -53.19 -27.54 35.29
CA GLU A 249 -54.02 -26.46 34.75
C GLU A 249 -53.23 -25.24 34.25
N GLN A 250 -51.93 -25.15 34.58
CA GLN A 250 -51.11 -24.04 34.12
C GLN A 250 -50.89 -24.07 32.60
N GLU A 251 -50.69 -22.89 32.02
CA GLU A 251 -50.38 -22.71 30.59
C GLU A 251 -49.04 -22.00 30.36
N GLY A 252 -48.59 -22.00 29.09
CA GLY A 252 -47.39 -21.30 28.66
C GLY A 252 -46.09 -21.86 29.26
N ILE A 253 -45.18 -20.97 29.68
CA ILE A 253 -43.82 -21.32 30.11
C ILE A 253 -43.81 -22.38 31.22
N PHE A 254 -44.76 -22.29 32.17
CA PHE A 254 -44.82 -23.25 33.27
C PHE A 254 -45.22 -24.63 32.78
N LYS A 255 -46.23 -24.72 31.90
CA LYS A 255 -46.70 -25.99 31.32
C LYS A 255 -45.58 -26.71 30.57
N ASP A 256 -44.86 -25.97 29.73
CA ASP A 256 -43.74 -26.50 28.95
C ASP A 256 -42.64 -27.02 29.88
N LEU A 257 -42.28 -26.25 30.90
CA LEU A 257 -41.24 -26.62 31.86
C LEU A 257 -41.66 -27.81 32.74
N TYR A 258 -42.91 -27.84 33.21
CA TYR A 258 -43.46 -28.93 34.01
C TYR A 258 -43.50 -30.23 33.22
N ALA A 259 -43.89 -30.18 31.94
CA ALA A 259 -43.85 -31.32 31.04
C ALA A 259 -42.41 -31.79 30.78
N GLU A 260 -41.46 -30.88 30.55
CA GLU A 260 -40.05 -31.21 30.33
C GLU A 260 -39.40 -31.84 31.56
N CYS A 261 -39.75 -31.36 32.77
CA CYS A 261 -39.37 -31.96 34.06
C CYS A 261 -40.13 -33.25 34.39
N ASP A 262 -40.83 -33.87 33.44
CA ASP A 262 -41.60 -35.11 33.63
C ASP A 262 -42.56 -35.03 34.84
N GLN A 263 -43.20 -33.87 34.98
CA GLN A 263 -44.17 -33.57 36.04
C GLN A 263 -43.61 -33.63 37.47
N ARG A 264 -42.27 -33.53 37.64
CA ARG A 264 -41.63 -33.46 38.95
C ARG A 264 -41.71 -32.04 39.51
N ALA A 265 -42.69 -31.77 40.37
CA ALA A 265 -42.83 -30.51 41.09
C ALA A 265 -43.18 -30.72 42.56
N VAL A 266 -42.60 -29.90 43.44
CA VAL A 266 -42.86 -29.92 44.88
C VAL A 266 -43.14 -28.50 45.40
N LEU A 267 -44.21 -28.36 46.17
CA LEU A 267 -44.58 -27.11 46.84
C LEU A 267 -43.82 -26.96 48.16
N PHE A 268 -43.20 -25.80 48.37
CA PHE A 268 -42.43 -25.47 49.58
C PHE A 268 -43.02 -24.28 50.31
N ASN A 269 -43.30 -24.46 51.60
CA ASN A 269 -43.59 -23.37 52.53
C ASN A 269 -42.33 -23.11 53.39
N ASN A 270 -41.50 -22.17 52.93
CA ASN A 270 -40.25 -21.81 53.62
C ASN A 270 -40.46 -21.00 54.91
N ALA A 271 -41.69 -20.53 55.17
CA ALA A 271 -42.03 -19.78 56.38
C ALA A 271 -42.68 -20.66 57.47
N THR A 272 -42.96 -21.93 57.18
CA THR A 272 -43.67 -22.81 58.11
C THR A 272 -42.83 -23.15 59.35
N THR A 273 -43.48 -23.07 60.50
CA THR A 273 -42.95 -23.60 61.77
C THR A 273 -43.56 -24.96 62.13
N ASP A 274 -44.55 -25.41 61.36
CA ASP A 274 -45.24 -26.68 61.55
C ASP A 274 -44.37 -27.85 61.09
N GLU A 275 -44.02 -28.71 62.04
CA GLU A 275 -43.17 -29.88 61.80
C GLU A 275 -43.81 -30.91 60.87
N THR A 276 -45.15 -31.01 60.85
CA THR A 276 -45.85 -31.92 59.95
C THR A 276 -45.73 -31.46 58.50
N ILE A 277 -45.91 -30.16 58.24
CA ILE A 277 -45.72 -29.56 56.90
C ILE A 277 -44.25 -29.68 56.45
N ARG A 278 -43.30 -29.38 57.35
CA ARG A 278 -41.86 -29.58 57.06
C ARG A 278 -41.53 -31.01 56.69
N THR A 279 -42.09 -31.95 57.45
CA THR A 279 -41.95 -33.38 57.23
C THR A 279 -42.54 -33.75 55.86
N GLU A 280 -43.77 -33.37 55.56
CA GLU A 280 -44.43 -33.74 54.31
C GLU A 280 -43.69 -33.22 53.06
N GLN A 281 -43.34 -31.94 53.01
CA GLN A 281 -42.62 -31.36 51.86
C GLN A 281 -41.25 -32.01 51.65
N MET A 282 -40.55 -32.35 52.74
CA MET A 282 -39.28 -33.08 52.65
C MET A 282 -39.47 -34.52 52.19
N THR A 283 -40.60 -35.17 52.48
CA THR A 283 -40.87 -36.55 52.04
C THR A 283 -41.06 -36.54 50.54
N LYS A 284 -41.93 -35.64 50.04
CA LYS A 284 -42.19 -35.48 48.61
C LYS A 284 -40.92 -35.14 47.84
N LEU A 285 -40.06 -34.27 48.37
CA LEU A 285 -38.77 -33.96 47.74
C LEU A 285 -37.89 -35.20 47.60
N LEU A 286 -37.70 -35.97 48.69
CA LEU A 286 -36.86 -37.15 48.67
C LEU A 286 -37.42 -38.24 47.73
N GLU A 287 -38.74 -38.43 47.71
CA GLU A 287 -39.41 -39.32 46.75
C GLU A 287 -39.14 -38.89 45.29
N CYS A 288 -39.26 -37.61 44.96
CA CYS A 288 -38.94 -37.10 43.63
C CYS A 288 -37.46 -37.24 43.26
N ILE A 289 -36.55 -37.17 44.24
CA ILE A 289 -35.12 -37.40 44.01
C ILE A 289 -34.86 -38.89 43.76
N ASP A 290 -35.50 -39.78 44.51
CA ASP A 290 -35.31 -41.21 44.35
C ASP A 290 -35.88 -41.70 42.99
N THR A 291 -36.94 -41.05 42.46
CA THR A 291 -37.43 -41.35 41.10
C THR A 291 -36.45 -40.96 40.00
N LEU A 292 -35.65 -39.90 40.17
CA LEU A 292 -34.56 -39.56 39.26
C LEU A 292 -33.45 -40.63 39.26
N GLN A 293 -33.22 -41.27 40.41
CA GLN A 293 -32.14 -42.24 40.63
C GLN A 293 -32.42 -43.64 40.05
N HIS A 294 -33.67 -43.94 39.65
CA HIS A 294 -33.99 -45.15 38.90
C HIS A 294 -33.47 -45.11 37.43
N GLY A 295 -32.94 -43.94 37.01
CA GLY A 295 -32.18 -43.69 35.78
C GLY A 295 -30.75 -43.16 36.05
N SER A 296 -30.25 -42.19 35.28
CA SER A 296 -28.85 -41.68 35.33
C SER A 296 -28.28 -41.44 36.75
N ARG A 297 -27.01 -41.80 36.97
CA ARG A 297 -26.39 -41.90 38.32
C ARG A 297 -26.04 -40.59 39.01
N CYS A 298 -25.97 -39.45 38.30
CA CYS A 298 -25.76 -38.09 38.80
C CYS A 298 -25.40 -37.20 37.61
N TYR A 299 -25.64 -35.89 37.71
CA TYR A 299 -25.01 -34.92 36.84
C TYR A 299 -23.56 -34.70 37.25
N THR A 300 -22.62 -35.05 36.38
CA THR A 300 -21.18 -35.00 36.65
C THR A 300 -20.46 -33.98 35.76
N ASN A 301 -19.18 -33.71 36.07
CA ASN A 301 -18.31 -32.85 35.26
C ASN A 301 -18.31 -33.21 33.76
N LYS A 302 -18.46 -34.49 33.40
CA LYS A 302 -18.54 -34.92 31.99
C LYS A 302 -19.74 -34.30 31.27
N HIS A 303 -20.88 -34.17 31.94
CA HIS A 303 -22.07 -33.53 31.38
C HIS A 303 -21.86 -32.03 31.22
N PHE A 304 -21.19 -31.42 32.20
CA PHE A 304 -20.82 -30.01 32.12
C PHE A 304 -19.83 -29.76 30.98
N GLU A 305 -18.81 -30.60 30.81
CA GLU A 305 -17.86 -30.53 29.69
C GLU A 305 -18.55 -30.73 28.33
N PHE A 306 -19.52 -31.65 28.22
CA PHE A 306 -20.31 -31.85 27.00
C PHE A 306 -21.08 -30.59 26.58
N ALA A 307 -21.54 -29.78 27.55
CA ALA A 307 -22.21 -28.51 27.29
C ALA A 307 -21.28 -27.32 26.96
N THR A 308 -19.96 -27.54 26.82
CA THR A 308 -18.98 -26.45 26.52
C THR A 308 -19.35 -25.66 25.27
N ARG A 309 -19.74 -26.35 24.20
CA ARG A 309 -20.12 -25.70 22.94
C ARG A 309 -21.35 -24.79 23.12
N ASN A 310 -22.32 -25.21 23.94
CA ASN A 310 -23.52 -24.41 24.21
C ASN A 310 -23.19 -23.16 25.04
N ARG A 311 -22.24 -23.24 25.97
CA ARG A 311 -21.75 -22.07 26.72
C ARG A 311 -21.01 -21.09 25.82
N GLN A 312 -20.13 -21.58 24.95
CA GLN A 312 -19.44 -20.76 23.96
C GLN A 312 -20.44 -20.05 23.03
N GLN A 313 -21.43 -20.78 22.54
CA GLN A 313 -22.49 -20.21 21.70
C GLN A 313 -23.32 -19.16 22.44
N LEU A 314 -23.73 -19.41 23.69
CA LEU A 314 -24.43 -18.42 24.51
C LEU A 314 -23.61 -17.14 24.67
N MET A 315 -22.30 -17.27 24.93
CA MET A 315 -21.40 -16.12 25.04
C MET A 315 -21.30 -15.34 23.75
N ALA A 316 -21.16 -16.03 22.61
CA ALA A 316 -21.12 -15.39 21.31
C ALA A 316 -22.43 -14.66 21.01
N GLU A 317 -23.60 -15.25 21.28
CA GLU A 317 -24.93 -14.63 21.12
C GLU A 317 -25.08 -13.36 21.95
N ILE A 318 -24.60 -13.36 23.19
CA ILE A 318 -24.70 -12.18 24.08
C ILE A 318 -23.70 -11.09 23.68
N LYS A 319 -22.51 -11.46 23.19
CA LYS A 319 -21.48 -10.51 22.73
C LYS A 319 -21.77 -9.95 21.33
N GLU A 320 -22.52 -10.68 20.50
CA GLU A 320 -22.83 -10.33 19.11
C GLU A 320 -23.25 -8.86 18.92
N PRO A 321 -24.27 -8.33 19.61
CA PRO A 321 -24.78 -7.00 19.31
C PRO A 321 -23.72 -5.91 19.57
N LEU A 322 -22.93 -6.08 20.62
CA LEU A 322 -21.86 -5.15 20.98
C LEU A 322 -20.69 -5.24 19.99
N VAL A 323 -20.27 -6.46 19.65
CA VAL A 323 -19.17 -6.68 18.69
C VAL A 323 -19.55 -6.18 17.30
N ARG A 324 -20.76 -6.47 16.83
CA ARG A 324 -21.27 -6.01 15.55
C ARG A 324 -21.36 -4.48 15.52
N GLN A 325 -21.86 -3.85 16.58
CA GLN A 325 -21.94 -2.39 16.66
C GLN A 325 -20.54 -1.75 16.60
N ASN A 326 -19.59 -2.24 17.39
CA ASN A 326 -18.21 -1.76 17.38
C ASN A 326 -17.54 -1.99 16.01
N ALA A 327 -17.82 -3.12 15.36
CA ALA A 327 -17.30 -3.42 14.03
C ALA A 327 -17.87 -2.45 12.98
N ILE A 328 -19.18 -2.16 12.99
CA ILE A 328 -19.80 -1.20 12.08
C ILE A 328 -19.19 0.21 12.27
N GLU A 329 -19.01 0.65 13.51
CA GLU A 329 -18.40 1.95 13.81
C GLU A 329 -16.95 2.02 13.30
N THR A 330 -16.16 0.99 13.61
CA THR A 330 -14.76 0.91 13.16
C THR A 330 -14.66 0.86 11.63
N ILE A 331 -15.50 0.07 10.96
CA ILE A 331 -15.60 0.01 9.50
C ILE A 331 -15.93 1.40 8.93
N SER A 332 -16.87 2.12 9.53
CA SER A 332 -17.25 3.47 9.09
C SER A 332 -16.07 4.45 9.21
N ILE A 333 -15.31 4.38 10.31
CA ILE A 333 -14.12 5.19 10.53
C ILE A 333 -13.04 4.85 9.49
N ILE A 334 -12.81 3.56 9.22
CA ILE A 334 -11.83 3.13 8.21
C ILE A 334 -12.24 3.62 6.82
N PHE A 335 -13.53 3.54 6.45
CA PHE A 335 -14.00 4.10 5.17
C PHE A 335 -13.76 5.60 5.06
N GLN A 336 -14.03 6.36 6.12
CA GLN A 336 -13.73 7.79 6.12
C GLN A 336 -12.23 8.06 5.91
N LYS A 337 -11.36 7.31 6.60
CA LYS A 337 -9.90 7.41 6.42
C LYS A 337 -9.48 7.02 4.99
N LEU A 338 -10.13 6.04 4.36
CA LEU A 338 -9.85 5.64 2.97
C LEU A 338 -10.17 6.75 1.96
N ASP A 339 -11.28 7.46 2.17
CA ASP A 339 -11.65 8.60 1.33
C ASP A 339 -10.64 9.74 1.45
N ASP A 340 -10.19 10.04 2.67
CA ASP A 340 -9.16 11.07 2.92
C ASP A 340 -7.80 10.73 2.29
N ILE A 341 -7.42 9.45 2.27
CA ILE A 341 -6.16 8.99 1.66
C ILE A 341 -6.18 9.20 0.15
N SER A 342 -7.33 9.07 -0.50
CA SER A 342 -7.43 9.21 -1.96
C SER A 342 -7.03 10.59 -2.47
N GLN A 343 -6.93 11.61 -1.60
CA GLN A 343 -6.48 12.96 -1.96
C GLN A 343 -4.96 13.20 -1.76
N LYS A 344 -4.19 12.23 -1.23
CA LYS A 344 -2.75 12.39 -0.91
C LYS A 344 -1.84 11.98 -2.09
N ASP A 345 -0.53 12.27 -2.00
CA ASP A 345 0.45 11.76 -2.98
C ASP A 345 0.57 10.22 -2.90
N PRO A 346 0.65 9.50 -4.04
CA PRO A 346 0.67 8.03 -4.10
C PRO A 346 1.67 7.33 -3.17
N ASN A 347 2.88 7.89 -2.99
CA ASN A 347 3.87 7.27 -2.09
C ASN A 347 3.43 7.36 -0.63
N THR A 348 2.81 8.47 -0.26
CA THR A 348 2.25 8.65 1.09
C THR A 348 0.93 7.88 1.25
N GLN A 349 0.22 7.55 0.16
CA GLN A 349 -1.00 6.74 0.21
C GLN A 349 -0.70 5.31 0.66
N ILE A 350 0.35 4.67 0.12
CA ILE A 350 0.70 3.28 0.44
C ILE A 350 0.96 3.09 1.94
N GLU A 351 1.72 4.00 2.57
CA GLU A 351 2.01 3.93 4.01
C GLU A 351 0.72 3.99 4.84
N HIS A 352 -0.17 4.93 4.53
CA HIS A 352 -1.45 5.05 5.23
C HIS A 352 -2.37 3.85 4.96
N LEU A 353 -2.44 3.35 3.72
CA LEU A 353 -3.26 2.18 3.40
C LEU A 353 -2.76 0.92 4.12
N ASN A 354 -1.45 0.71 4.21
CA ASN A 354 -0.89 -0.39 5.01
C ASN A 354 -1.24 -0.28 6.49
N SER A 355 -1.24 0.94 7.05
CA SER A 355 -1.68 1.15 8.43
C SER A 355 -3.16 0.81 8.64
N LEU A 356 -4.01 1.14 7.67
CA LEU A 356 -5.44 0.77 7.70
C LEU A 356 -5.68 -0.72 7.50
N GLN A 357 -4.85 -1.37 6.68
CA GLN A 357 -4.90 -2.82 6.49
C GLN A 357 -4.68 -3.54 7.81
N ILE A 358 -3.69 -3.11 8.58
CA ILE A 358 -3.41 -3.66 9.93
C ILE A 358 -4.61 -3.43 10.86
N GLU A 359 -5.17 -2.21 10.89
CA GLU A 359 -6.36 -1.89 11.72
C GLU A 359 -7.57 -2.77 11.36
N ALA A 360 -7.79 -3.02 10.07
CA ALA A 360 -8.86 -3.89 9.58
C ALA A 360 -8.61 -5.37 9.92
N GLU A 361 -7.37 -5.84 9.81
CA GLU A 361 -6.95 -7.20 10.17
C GLU A 361 -7.05 -7.46 11.69
N ASP A 362 -6.70 -6.47 12.52
CA ASP A 362 -6.86 -6.55 13.96
C ASP A 362 -8.34 -6.67 14.35
N LEU A 363 -9.23 -5.89 13.70
CA LEU A 363 -10.66 -6.03 13.86
C LEU A 363 -11.14 -7.42 13.41
N PHE A 364 -10.67 -7.91 12.27
CA PHE A 364 -11.01 -9.25 11.77
C PHE A 364 -10.61 -10.34 12.78
N ASN A 365 -9.39 -10.26 13.32
CA ASN A 365 -8.87 -11.21 14.31
C ASN A 365 -9.67 -11.16 15.61
N TYR A 366 -10.03 -9.96 16.07
CA TYR A 366 -10.87 -9.77 17.25
C TYR A 366 -12.25 -10.42 17.07
N VAL A 367 -12.95 -10.13 15.97
CA VAL A 367 -14.30 -10.68 15.72
C VAL A 367 -14.25 -12.21 15.60
N ASN A 368 -13.25 -12.78 14.90
CA ASN A 368 -13.08 -14.24 14.82
C ASN A 368 -12.79 -14.88 16.18
N THR A 369 -12.01 -14.21 17.03
CA THR A 369 -11.69 -14.72 18.38
C THR A 369 -12.93 -14.74 19.26
N VAL A 370 -13.80 -13.73 19.14
CA VAL A 370 -15.06 -13.69 19.90
C VAL A 370 -16.08 -14.71 19.37
N ASP A 371 -16.11 -14.96 18.06
CA ASP A 371 -16.99 -15.98 17.48
C ASP A 371 -16.64 -17.40 17.96
N ASP A 372 -15.35 -17.72 18.12
CA ASP A 372 -14.85 -19.03 18.57
C ASP A 372 -15.50 -20.23 17.85
N LYS A 373 -15.70 -20.11 16.52
CA LYS A 373 -16.31 -21.13 15.63
C LYS A 373 -17.78 -21.45 15.96
N THR A 374 -18.48 -20.52 16.59
CA THR A 374 -19.92 -20.61 16.84
C THR A 374 -20.73 -20.21 15.60
N ASN A 375 -20.11 -19.47 14.66
CA ASN A 375 -20.72 -18.89 13.45
C ASN A 375 -21.82 -17.86 13.74
N VAL A 376 -21.91 -17.35 14.98
CA VAL A 376 -22.88 -16.31 15.37
C VAL A 376 -22.53 -14.98 14.71
N LEU A 377 -21.24 -14.65 14.59
CA LEU A 377 -20.73 -13.41 14.03
C LEU A 377 -20.35 -13.51 12.55
N GLN A 378 -20.78 -14.57 11.86
CA GLN A 378 -20.34 -14.87 10.49
C GLN A 378 -20.59 -13.72 9.51
N ASP A 379 -21.74 -13.05 9.59
CA ASP A 379 -22.05 -11.90 8.73
C ASP A 379 -21.11 -10.70 8.99
N THR A 380 -20.75 -10.49 10.26
CA THR A 380 -19.78 -9.45 10.66
C THR A 380 -18.39 -9.80 10.16
N ILE A 381 -17.97 -11.06 10.32
CA ILE A 381 -16.67 -11.57 9.81
C ILE A 381 -16.58 -11.37 8.30
N CYS A 382 -17.63 -11.74 7.55
CA CYS A 382 -17.71 -11.52 6.10
C CYS A 382 -17.58 -10.03 5.74
N SER A 383 -18.25 -9.16 6.49
CA SER A 383 -18.21 -7.71 6.27
C SER A 383 -16.80 -7.12 6.48
N VAL A 384 -16.13 -7.50 7.58
CA VAL A 384 -14.76 -7.05 7.88
C VAL A 384 -13.75 -7.63 6.88
N ASN A 385 -13.90 -8.89 6.48
CA ASN A 385 -13.06 -9.50 5.44
C ASN A 385 -13.22 -8.79 4.09
N GLY A 386 -14.46 -8.42 3.74
CA GLY A 386 -14.74 -7.60 2.55
C GLY A 386 -14.13 -6.20 2.62
N LEU A 387 -13.93 -5.63 3.81
CA LEU A 387 -13.16 -4.39 3.99
C LEU A 387 -11.66 -4.63 3.78
N CYS A 388 -11.08 -5.66 4.43
CA CYS A 388 -9.66 -6.02 4.26
C CYS A 388 -9.31 -6.22 2.79
N LYS A 389 -10.16 -6.94 2.05
CA LYS A 389 -9.96 -7.16 0.62
C LYS A 389 -9.99 -5.85 -0.18
N ARG A 390 -10.92 -4.94 0.12
CA ARG A 390 -11.02 -3.63 -0.56
C ARG A 390 -9.79 -2.76 -0.32
N ILE A 391 -9.25 -2.77 0.89
CA ILE A 391 -8.02 -2.03 1.22
C ILE A 391 -6.84 -2.65 0.46
N GLN A 392 -6.72 -3.98 0.47
CA GLN A 392 -5.70 -4.70 -0.26
C GLN A 392 -5.73 -4.41 -1.78
N ASP A 393 -6.92 -4.48 -2.39
CA ASP A 393 -7.11 -4.17 -3.82
C ASP A 393 -6.69 -2.71 -4.13
N LYS A 394 -6.95 -1.77 -3.19
CA LYS A 394 -6.54 -0.37 -3.33
C LYS A 394 -5.02 -0.20 -3.21
N ILE A 395 -4.36 -0.92 -2.29
CA ILE A 395 -2.89 -0.94 -2.16
C ILE A 395 -2.27 -1.40 -3.47
N GLU A 396 -2.70 -2.55 -3.99
CA GLU A 396 -2.19 -3.11 -5.24
C GLU A 396 -2.34 -2.13 -6.42
N HIS A 397 -3.50 -1.48 -6.51
CA HIS A 397 -3.75 -0.47 -7.53
C HIS A 397 -2.79 0.73 -7.42
N VAL A 398 -2.56 1.26 -6.22
CA VAL A 398 -1.63 2.39 -6.01
C VAL A 398 -0.18 1.98 -6.30
N GLU A 399 0.23 0.77 -5.93
CA GLU A 399 1.56 0.24 -6.24
C GLU A 399 1.81 0.12 -7.76
N ILE A 400 0.80 -0.29 -8.53
CA ILE A 400 0.87 -0.29 -9.99
C ILE A 400 1.09 1.14 -10.51
N LEU A 401 0.32 2.12 -10.04
CA LEU A 401 0.46 3.52 -10.44
C LEU A 401 1.85 4.10 -10.10
N CYS A 402 2.40 3.77 -8.94
CA CYS A 402 3.74 4.19 -8.55
C CYS A 402 4.80 3.63 -9.51
N ARG A 403 4.72 2.33 -9.86
CA ARG A 403 5.64 1.69 -10.82
C ARG A 403 5.58 2.33 -12.21
N GLU A 404 4.38 2.60 -12.71
CA GLU A 404 4.21 3.25 -14.02
C GLU A 404 4.79 4.68 -14.04
N ARG A 405 4.60 5.44 -12.94
CA ARG A 405 5.17 6.79 -12.77
C ARG A 405 6.69 6.76 -12.77
N GLU A 406 7.31 5.82 -12.05
CA GLU A 406 8.76 5.65 -12.00
C GLU A 406 9.34 5.29 -13.37
N GLU A 407 8.69 4.39 -14.10
CA GLU A 407 9.14 4.01 -15.44
C GLU A 407 9.03 5.19 -16.42
N ALA A 408 7.97 5.99 -16.35
CA ALA A 408 7.81 7.18 -17.17
C ALA A 408 8.89 8.24 -16.85
N LEU A 409 9.22 8.44 -15.57
CA LEU A 409 10.29 9.34 -15.16
C LEU A 409 11.65 8.88 -15.69
N ARG A 410 11.96 7.58 -15.60
CA ARG A 410 13.20 7.01 -16.13
C ARG A 410 13.33 7.23 -17.64
N LYS A 411 12.27 6.94 -18.42
CA LYS A 411 12.25 7.18 -19.87
C LYS A 411 12.45 8.66 -20.21
N ALA A 412 11.85 9.57 -19.44
CA ALA A 412 12.01 11.01 -19.63
C ALA A 412 13.45 11.47 -19.35
N GLU A 413 14.11 10.91 -18.33
CA GLU A 413 15.52 11.20 -18.01
C GLU A 413 16.49 10.67 -19.06
N GLU A 414 16.27 9.44 -19.56
CA GLU A 414 17.03 8.86 -20.67
C GLU A 414 16.94 9.74 -21.92
N THR A 415 15.71 10.11 -22.30
CA THR A 415 15.44 11.01 -23.43
C THR A 415 16.15 12.36 -23.24
N LYS A 416 16.07 12.95 -22.04
CA LYS A 416 16.75 14.22 -21.72
C LYS A 416 18.27 14.11 -21.82
N LYS A 417 18.84 12.96 -21.49
CA LYS A 417 20.27 12.68 -21.63
C LYS A 417 20.68 12.57 -23.10
N GLU A 418 19.93 11.83 -23.90
CA GLU A 418 20.17 11.70 -25.35
C GLU A 418 20.15 13.07 -26.05
N TYR A 419 19.19 13.93 -25.73
CA TYR A 419 19.13 15.29 -26.26
C TYR A 419 20.34 16.14 -25.83
N ARG A 420 20.80 16.01 -24.59
CA ARG A 420 21.99 16.71 -24.10
C ARG A 420 23.24 16.28 -24.88
N ASP A 421 23.38 14.98 -25.14
CA ASP A 421 24.50 14.43 -25.90
C ASP A 421 24.45 14.89 -27.37
N HIS A 422 23.26 14.96 -27.97
CA HIS A 422 23.08 15.52 -29.31
C HIS A 422 23.46 17.00 -29.40
N LEU A 423 23.05 17.82 -28.42
CA LEU A 423 23.39 19.24 -28.37
C LEU A 423 24.91 19.44 -28.26
N ASN A 424 25.58 18.69 -27.40
CA ASN A 424 27.03 18.74 -27.25
C ASN A 424 27.77 18.39 -28.56
N LYS A 425 27.33 17.35 -29.27
CA LYS A 425 27.89 16.97 -30.58
C LYS A 425 27.71 18.07 -31.62
N LEU A 426 26.55 18.72 -31.62
CA LEU A 426 26.26 19.82 -32.55
C LEU A 426 27.15 21.03 -32.25
N GLU A 427 27.32 21.40 -30.98
CA GLU A 427 28.24 22.47 -30.57
C GLU A 427 29.69 22.17 -30.96
N GLU A 428 30.18 20.94 -30.77
CA GLU A 428 31.52 20.53 -31.21
C GLU A 428 31.68 20.64 -32.72
N HIS A 429 30.66 20.22 -33.49
CA HIS A 429 30.67 20.33 -34.94
C HIS A 429 30.77 21.79 -35.40
N TYR A 430 30.00 22.72 -34.81
CA TYR A 430 30.10 24.14 -35.13
C TYR A 430 31.45 24.75 -34.73
N LYS A 431 32.02 24.36 -33.58
CA LYS A 431 33.36 24.83 -33.19
C LYS A 431 34.44 24.41 -34.18
N LYS A 432 34.42 23.15 -34.65
CA LYS A 432 35.36 22.67 -35.68
C LYS A 432 35.24 23.46 -36.96
N LYS A 433 34.00 23.67 -37.42
CA LYS A 433 33.75 24.40 -38.65
C LYS A 433 34.20 25.86 -38.59
N LEU A 434 33.97 26.53 -37.46
CA LEU A 434 34.45 27.88 -37.23
C LEU A 434 35.99 27.97 -37.30
N MET A 435 36.68 26.97 -36.72
CA MET A 435 38.14 26.89 -36.76
C MET A 435 38.68 26.62 -38.17
N GLU A 436 37.97 25.81 -38.98
CA GLU A 436 38.30 25.59 -40.39
C GLU A 436 38.13 26.88 -41.23
N ASP A 437 37.07 27.64 -40.98
CA ASP A 437 36.83 28.91 -41.67
C ASP A 437 37.89 29.97 -41.31
N GLU A 438 38.35 30.02 -40.06
CA GLU A 438 39.46 30.88 -39.63
C GLU A 438 40.77 30.51 -40.35
N LEU A 439 41.09 29.22 -40.44
CA LEU A 439 42.28 28.74 -41.15
C LEU A 439 42.25 29.11 -42.64
N ARG A 440 41.11 28.93 -43.31
CA ARG A 440 40.94 29.30 -44.72
C ARG A 440 41.12 30.80 -44.96
N LYS A 441 40.64 31.66 -44.04
CA LYS A 441 40.87 33.12 -44.13
C LYS A 441 42.35 33.48 -44.02
N GLU A 442 43.10 32.82 -43.15
CA GLU A 442 44.56 33.02 -43.09
C GLU A 442 45.26 32.61 -44.39
N GLU A 443 44.83 31.54 -45.04
CA GLU A 443 45.37 31.11 -46.34
C GLU A 443 45.09 32.14 -47.44
N LEU A 444 43.88 32.70 -47.48
CA LEU A 444 43.53 33.77 -48.43
C LEU A 444 44.38 35.02 -48.22
N LEU A 445 44.58 35.46 -46.97
CA LEU A 445 45.46 36.60 -46.65
C LEU A 445 46.90 36.38 -47.12
N LYS A 446 47.42 35.13 -47.05
CA LYS A 446 48.74 34.78 -47.58
C LYS A 446 48.79 34.88 -49.10
N ILE A 447 47.72 34.48 -49.80
CA ILE A 447 47.64 34.59 -51.26
C ILE A 447 47.57 36.07 -51.67
N GLU A 448 46.73 36.87 -50.99
CA GLU A 448 46.61 38.30 -51.25
C GLU A 448 47.96 39.03 -51.05
N ALA A 449 48.70 38.69 -49.99
CA ALA A 449 50.03 39.24 -49.76
C ALA A 449 51.01 38.93 -50.91
N LYS A 450 50.97 37.70 -51.46
CA LYS A 450 51.81 37.30 -52.61
C LYS A 450 51.45 38.06 -53.89
N ILE A 451 50.16 38.30 -54.12
CA ILE A 451 49.69 39.09 -55.28
C ILE A 451 50.22 40.53 -55.15
N ARG A 452 50.04 41.17 -53.99
CA ARG A 452 50.56 42.53 -53.73
C ARG A 452 52.08 42.63 -53.81
N GLU A 453 52.80 41.56 -53.49
CA GLU A 453 54.25 41.51 -53.66
C GLU A 453 54.64 41.45 -55.15
N LYS A 454 53.98 40.59 -55.94
CA LYS A 454 54.18 40.55 -57.39
C LYS A 454 53.89 41.90 -58.05
N GLU A 455 52.77 42.55 -57.69
CA GLU A 455 52.40 43.87 -58.22
C GLU A 455 53.48 44.92 -57.95
N ARG A 456 54.01 44.97 -56.72
CA ARG A 456 55.10 45.90 -56.36
C ARG A 456 56.38 45.61 -57.14
N ASN A 457 56.75 44.34 -57.29
CA ASN A 457 57.95 43.97 -58.04
C ASN A 457 57.82 44.36 -59.51
N LEU A 458 56.64 44.14 -60.11
CA LEU A 458 56.38 44.46 -61.50
C LEU A 458 56.43 45.99 -61.75
N GLU A 459 55.91 46.79 -60.83
CA GLU A 459 56.00 48.26 -60.86
C GLU A 459 57.46 48.75 -60.78
N VAL A 460 58.26 48.14 -59.90
CA VAL A 460 59.69 48.47 -59.78
C VAL A 460 60.45 48.11 -61.06
N ASP A 461 60.21 46.91 -61.62
CA ASP A 461 60.83 46.48 -62.88
C ASP A 461 60.45 47.41 -64.04
N PHE A 462 59.19 47.84 -64.10
CA PHE A 462 58.71 48.81 -65.09
C PHE A 462 59.43 50.17 -64.97
N GLN A 463 59.54 50.72 -63.76
CA GLN A 463 60.24 51.99 -63.53
C GLN A 463 61.73 51.90 -63.87
N LEU A 464 62.38 50.78 -63.52
CA LEU A 464 63.78 50.55 -63.85
C LEU A 464 63.99 50.46 -65.37
N ARG A 465 63.11 49.76 -66.08
CA ARG A 465 63.16 49.65 -67.54
C ARG A 465 62.99 51.01 -68.22
N GLN A 466 62.05 51.83 -67.75
CA GLN A 466 61.89 53.20 -68.24
C GLN A 466 63.15 54.05 -68.04
N GLN A 467 63.83 53.92 -66.90
CA GLN A 467 65.08 54.65 -66.64
C GLN A 467 66.24 54.18 -67.52
N GLN A 468 66.39 52.86 -67.68
CA GLN A 468 67.41 52.27 -68.56
C GLN A 468 67.27 52.77 -69.99
N LEU A 469 66.04 52.75 -70.51
CA LEU A 469 65.75 53.23 -71.85
C LEU A 469 66.07 54.70 -72.02
N LYS A 470 65.68 55.56 -71.07
CA LYS A 470 66.06 57.00 -71.12
C LYS A 470 67.57 57.19 -71.22
N LEU A 471 68.35 56.40 -70.48
CA LEU A 471 69.81 56.43 -70.54
C LEU A 471 70.35 55.96 -71.90
N GLU A 472 69.87 54.81 -72.41
CA GLU A 472 70.29 54.27 -73.70
C GLU A 472 70.02 55.26 -74.85
N PHE A 473 68.87 55.93 -74.85
CA PHE A 473 68.54 56.97 -75.84
C PHE A 473 69.42 58.21 -75.70
N GLU A 474 69.73 58.65 -74.48
CA GLU A 474 70.61 59.78 -74.25
C GLU A 474 72.04 59.46 -74.73
N GLU A 475 72.51 58.23 -74.54
CA GLU A 475 73.79 57.74 -75.06
C GLU A 475 73.81 57.70 -76.60
N GLU A 476 72.77 57.17 -77.25
CA GLU A 476 72.66 57.15 -78.71
C GLU A 476 72.61 58.57 -79.30
N ARG A 477 71.86 59.47 -78.67
CA ARG A 477 71.77 60.87 -79.07
C ARG A 477 73.12 61.58 -78.95
N GLN A 478 73.84 61.37 -77.84
CA GLN A 478 75.20 61.89 -77.64
C GLN A 478 76.19 61.33 -78.66
N LYS A 479 76.06 60.04 -79.01
CA LYS A 479 76.88 59.41 -80.06
C LYS A 479 76.61 60.02 -81.43
N ALA A 480 75.35 60.23 -81.79
CA ALA A 480 74.99 60.89 -83.05
C ALA A 480 75.50 62.35 -83.12
N LEU A 481 75.46 63.07 -82.00
CA LEU A 481 76.04 64.42 -81.86
C LEU A 481 77.57 64.43 -81.99
N LYS A 482 78.27 63.48 -81.37
CA LYS A 482 79.73 63.34 -81.54
C LYS A 482 80.12 62.96 -82.96
N GLU A 483 79.40 62.05 -83.59
CA GLU A 483 79.62 61.71 -85.01
C GLU A 483 79.37 62.91 -85.93
N ARG A 484 78.45 63.81 -85.55
CA ARG A 484 78.24 65.09 -86.23
C ARG A 484 79.44 66.02 -86.04
N GLU A 485 79.88 66.24 -84.80
CA GLU A 485 81.06 67.09 -84.51
C GLU A 485 82.31 66.57 -85.23
N GLU A 486 82.53 65.25 -85.27
CA GLU A 486 83.64 64.63 -86.01
C GLU A 486 83.52 64.81 -87.53
N ARG A 487 82.30 64.76 -88.08
CA ARG A 487 82.06 64.99 -89.51
C ARG A 487 82.20 66.46 -89.88
N GLU A 488 81.67 67.38 -89.06
CA GLU A 488 81.85 68.82 -89.22
C GLU A 488 83.35 69.20 -89.10
N LEU A 489 84.10 68.58 -88.18
CA LEU A 489 85.55 68.79 -88.04
C LEU A 489 86.33 68.22 -89.24
N LYS A 490 85.98 67.02 -89.74
CA LYS A 490 86.56 66.44 -90.96
C LYS A 490 86.30 67.32 -92.18
N GLU A 491 85.09 67.86 -92.32
CA GLU A 491 84.75 68.79 -93.39
C GLU A 491 85.47 70.13 -93.24
N ALA A 492 85.56 70.68 -92.02
CA ALA A 492 86.33 71.90 -91.74
C ALA A 492 87.83 71.73 -92.05
N MET A 493 88.42 70.57 -91.75
CA MET A 493 89.81 70.26 -92.14
C MET A 493 89.96 70.02 -93.64
N SER A 494 88.98 69.40 -94.31
CA SER A 494 88.98 69.26 -95.77
C SER A 494 88.81 70.60 -96.49
N ASN A 495 88.12 71.56 -95.87
CA ASN A 495 87.84 72.88 -96.41
C ASN A 495 88.98 73.89 -96.18
N GLN A 496 90.05 73.55 -95.45
CA GLN A 496 91.21 74.42 -95.28
C GLN A 496 92.19 74.44 -96.47
N PHE A 497 92.00 73.60 -97.51
CA PHE A 497 92.98 73.46 -98.60
C PHE A 497 92.50 73.78 -100.02
N GLU A 498 91.26 74.22 -100.24
CA GLU A 498 90.82 74.59 -101.60
C GLU A 498 89.94 75.85 -101.60
N ASN A 499 90.53 76.95 -102.08
CA ASN A 499 89.96 78.28 -102.11
C ASN A 499 89.16 78.55 -103.40
N GLU A 500 88.16 79.43 -103.25
CA GLU A 500 87.52 80.26 -104.28
C GLU A 500 86.51 79.61 -105.24
N SER A 501 85.27 79.38 -104.75
CA SER A 501 83.98 79.54 -105.47
C SER A 501 82.93 78.64 -104.81
N ARG A 502 82.32 79.04 -103.68
CA ARG A 502 81.55 78.05 -102.90
C ARG A 502 80.47 78.50 -101.92
N ASP A 503 79.98 79.74 -101.86
CA ASP A 503 78.92 80.08 -100.88
C ASP A 503 77.55 79.42 -101.18
N ASP A 504 77.16 79.24 -102.44
CA ASP A 504 75.88 78.59 -102.78
C ASP A 504 75.96 77.06 -102.73
N LYS A 505 77.10 76.46 -103.10
CA LYS A 505 77.33 75.00 -102.98
C LYS A 505 77.54 74.54 -101.54
N ILE A 506 78.08 75.42 -100.67
CA ILE A 506 78.17 75.15 -99.23
C ILE A 506 76.77 75.18 -98.64
N LYS A 507 75.94 76.19 -98.93
CA LYS A 507 74.54 76.22 -98.45
C LYS A 507 73.71 75.03 -98.94
N GLU A 508 73.84 74.63 -100.20
CA GLU A 508 73.11 73.49 -100.76
C GLU A 508 73.54 72.16 -100.13
N LYS A 509 74.85 72.00 -99.82
CA LYS A 509 75.36 70.85 -99.06
C LYS A 509 75.01 70.88 -97.58
N GLN A 510 75.00 72.05 -96.95
CA GLN A 510 74.57 72.23 -95.56
C GLN A 510 73.08 71.88 -95.42
N LEU A 511 72.24 72.34 -96.36
CA LEU A 511 70.82 71.97 -96.45
C LEU A 511 70.63 70.48 -96.71
N SER A 512 71.49 69.85 -97.52
CA SER A 512 71.47 68.40 -97.74
C SER A 512 71.85 67.62 -96.48
N LEU A 513 72.83 68.10 -95.72
CA LEU A 513 73.29 67.49 -94.47
C LEU A 513 72.25 67.67 -93.36
N ASP A 514 71.65 68.87 -93.25
CA ASP A 514 70.56 69.16 -92.32
C ASP A 514 69.30 68.34 -92.66
N ALA A 515 69.02 68.09 -93.94
CA ALA A 515 67.94 67.20 -94.38
C ALA A 515 68.22 65.72 -94.06
N GLU A 516 69.46 65.24 -94.24
CA GLU A 516 69.87 63.89 -93.84
C GLU A 516 69.83 63.70 -92.32
N LEU A 517 70.20 64.73 -91.55
CA LEU A 517 70.09 64.76 -90.10
C LEU A 517 68.63 64.76 -89.65
N ALA A 518 67.76 65.55 -90.28
CA ALA A 518 66.33 65.56 -90.00
C ALA A 518 65.71 64.18 -90.27
N LEU A 519 66.10 63.50 -91.35
CA LEU A 519 65.71 62.12 -91.65
C LEU A 519 66.18 61.12 -90.57
N LYS A 520 67.42 61.24 -90.08
CA LYS A 520 67.91 60.39 -88.98
C LYS A 520 67.22 60.66 -87.64
N PHE A 521 66.93 61.93 -87.33
CA PHE A 521 66.15 62.26 -86.13
C PHE A 521 64.72 61.74 -86.23
N GLN A 522 64.11 61.82 -87.42
CA GLN A 522 62.80 61.23 -87.66
C GLN A 522 62.82 59.69 -87.55
N GLU A 523 63.85 59.01 -88.07
CA GLU A 523 64.01 57.56 -87.87
C GLU A 523 64.21 57.17 -86.40
N ILE A 524 64.87 58.03 -85.60
CA ILE A 524 65.02 57.83 -84.16
C ILE A 524 63.67 58.05 -83.44
N GLU A 525 62.92 59.10 -83.78
CA GLU A 525 61.58 59.35 -83.24
C GLU A 525 60.60 58.22 -83.60
N GLU A 526 60.65 57.69 -84.83
CA GLU A 526 59.83 56.55 -85.24
C GLU A 526 60.20 55.26 -84.48
N LYS A 527 61.50 55.04 -84.21
CA LYS A 527 61.96 53.93 -83.35
C LYS A 527 61.58 54.12 -81.89
N GLU A 528 61.62 55.34 -81.37
CA GLU A 528 61.17 55.70 -80.02
C GLU A 528 59.67 55.41 -79.87
N GLN A 529 58.86 55.81 -80.86
CA GLN A 529 57.43 55.55 -80.88
C GLN A 529 57.12 54.04 -80.96
N HIS A 530 57.76 53.31 -81.87
CA HIS A 530 57.58 51.85 -81.97
C HIS A 530 57.96 51.12 -80.69
N MET A 531 59.02 51.57 -80.01
CA MET A 531 59.45 50.95 -78.75
C MET A 531 58.51 51.29 -77.58
N LEU A 532 58.00 52.52 -77.51
CA LEU A 532 56.93 52.88 -76.57
C LEU A 532 55.69 52.01 -76.77
N ASP A 533 55.33 51.72 -78.03
CA ASP A 533 54.23 50.82 -78.36
C ASP A 533 54.51 49.37 -77.89
N VAL A 534 55.75 48.87 -78.02
CA VAL A 534 56.15 47.54 -77.51
C VAL A 534 56.08 47.48 -75.97
N ILE A 535 56.57 48.50 -75.27
CA ILE A 535 56.51 48.57 -73.80
C ILE A 535 55.05 48.66 -73.32
N GLU A 536 54.22 49.42 -74.02
CA GLU A 536 52.79 49.51 -73.72
C GLU A 536 52.08 48.18 -73.97
N CYS A 537 52.48 47.43 -75.01
CA CYS A 537 52.05 46.05 -75.26
C CYS A 537 52.44 45.10 -74.12
N GLU A 538 53.71 45.07 -73.69
CA GLU A 538 54.17 44.24 -72.57
C GLU A 538 53.47 44.61 -71.26
N ARG A 539 53.22 45.91 -71.01
CA ARG A 539 52.43 46.39 -69.87
C ARG A 539 51.00 45.87 -69.92
N LEU A 540 50.36 45.92 -71.10
CA LEU A 540 49.00 45.43 -71.30
C LEU A 540 48.92 43.92 -71.04
N GLU A 541 49.87 43.14 -71.55
CA GLU A 541 49.95 41.69 -71.32
C GLU A 541 50.13 41.33 -69.83
N ALA A 542 51.06 42.01 -69.14
CA ALA A 542 51.28 41.78 -67.71
C ALA A 542 50.08 42.22 -66.86
N THR A 543 49.44 43.35 -67.20
CA THR A 543 48.21 43.81 -66.53
C THR A 543 47.08 42.82 -66.74
N GLN A 544 46.97 42.25 -67.93
CA GLN A 544 45.95 41.25 -68.25
C GLN A 544 46.15 39.96 -67.44
N LEU A 545 47.39 39.48 -67.28
CA LEU A 545 47.70 38.33 -66.43
C LEU A 545 47.38 38.57 -64.94
N ILE A 546 47.68 39.76 -64.43
CA ILE A 546 47.31 40.15 -63.05
C ILE A 546 45.79 40.19 -62.90
N GLN A 547 45.08 40.76 -63.89
CA GLN A 547 43.63 40.85 -63.89
C GLN A 547 42.96 39.47 -63.99
N GLU A 548 43.58 38.51 -64.70
CA GLU A 548 43.16 37.10 -64.72
C GLU A 548 43.40 36.38 -63.38
N GLU A 549 44.52 36.63 -62.69
CA GLU A 549 44.75 36.09 -61.34
C GLU A 549 43.80 36.72 -60.30
N GLN A 550 43.55 38.04 -60.38
CA GLN A 550 42.59 38.76 -59.54
C GLN A 550 41.16 38.27 -59.75
N THR A 551 40.70 38.11 -61.00
CA THR A 551 39.35 37.57 -61.27
C THR A 551 39.19 36.13 -60.79
N LYS A 552 40.24 35.30 -60.86
CA LYS A 552 40.23 33.95 -60.26
C LYS A 552 40.15 34.01 -58.72
N TYR A 553 40.84 34.95 -58.10
CA TYR A 553 40.77 35.20 -56.66
C TYR A 553 39.37 35.67 -56.23
N ASP A 554 38.84 36.71 -56.87
CA ASP A 554 37.52 37.28 -56.58
C ASP A 554 36.40 36.24 -56.76
N LYS A 555 36.51 35.38 -57.79
CA LYS A 555 35.57 34.28 -57.99
C LYS A 555 35.60 33.29 -56.82
N LYS A 556 36.79 32.92 -56.33
CA LYS A 556 36.92 32.03 -55.16
C LYS A 556 36.40 32.67 -53.88
N VAL A 557 36.66 33.97 -53.68
CA VAL A 557 36.12 34.72 -52.53
C VAL A 557 34.60 34.70 -52.58
N LYS A 558 34.00 34.97 -53.74
CA LYS A 558 32.55 34.98 -53.91
C LYS A 558 31.92 33.59 -53.70
N GLU A 559 32.53 32.54 -54.25
CA GLU A 559 32.09 31.15 -54.01
C GLU A 559 32.13 30.80 -52.51
N MET A 560 33.15 31.26 -51.79
CA MET A 560 33.23 31.10 -50.33
C MET A 560 32.19 31.93 -49.58
N GLU A 561 31.95 33.19 -49.96
CA GLU A 561 30.94 34.04 -49.34
C GLU A 561 29.54 33.45 -49.51
N ASP A 562 29.24 32.91 -50.70
CA ASP A 562 27.99 32.22 -50.99
C ASP A 562 27.84 30.93 -50.17
N GLU A 563 28.91 30.13 -50.01
CA GLU A 563 28.91 28.95 -49.14
C GLU A 563 28.69 29.32 -47.67
N ILE A 564 29.40 30.33 -47.15
CA ILE A 564 29.24 30.81 -45.77
C ILE A 564 27.81 31.30 -45.54
N GLN A 565 27.25 32.05 -46.49
CA GLN A 565 25.90 32.57 -46.37
C GLN A 565 24.87 31.45 -46.38
N LYS A 566 25.04 30.44 -47.24
CA LYS A 566 24.19 29.25 -47.28
C LYS A 566 24.25 28.48 -45.95
N LEU A 567 25.44 28.32 -45.38
CA LEU A 567 25.63 27.63 -44.09
C LEU A 567 25.02 28.40 -42.91
N LYS A 568 25.08 29.73 -42.92
CA LYS A 568 24.40 30.56 -41.92
C LYS A 568 22.88 30.42 -42.02
N THR A 569 22.32 30.41 -43.23
CA THR A 569 20.88 30.20 -43.42
C THR A 569 20.46 28.78 -43.01
N ASP A 570 21.24 27.76 -43.37
CA ASP A 570 20.96 26.37 -42.98
C ASP A 570 21.01 26.20 -41.45
N HIS A 571 21.99 26.82 -40.78
CA HIS A 571 22.05 26.83 -39.31
C HIS A 571 20.84 27.51 -38.68
N GLU A 572 20.40 28.66 -39.20
CA GLU A 572 19.26 29.37 -38.64
C GLU A 572 17.94 28.61 -38.87
N ILE A 573 17.80 27.95 -40.03
CA ILE A 573 16.66 27.06 -40.33
C ILE A 573 16.67 25.85 -39.40
N GLU A 574 17.80 25.18 -39.20
CA GLU A 574 17.91 24.04 -38.27
C GLU A 574 17.64 24.45 -36.82
N LYS A 575 18.13 25.61 -36.40
CA LYS A 575 17.85 26.18 -35.07
C LYS A 575 16.37 26.49 -34.88
N GLN A 576 15.71 27.06 -35.89
CA GLN A 576 14.28 27.31 -35.85
C GLN A 576 13.47 26.02 -35.86
N HIS A 577 13.86 25.02 -36.67
CA HIS A 577 13.25 23.69 -36.68
C HIS A 577 13.40 22.99 -35.32
N MET A 578 14.59 23.03 -34.71
CA MET A 578 14.82 22.48 -33.37
C MET A 578 13.99 23.19 -32.29
N THR A 579 13.90 24.52 -32.36
CA THR A 579 13.07 25.31 -31.43
C THR A 579 11.58 25.00 -31.59
N MET A 580 11.13 24.83 -32.84
CA MET A 580 9.75 24.47 -33.16
C MET A 580 9.42 23.03 -32.73
N ILE A 581 10.31 22.06 -32.99
CA ILE A 581 10.17 20.68 -32.53
C ILE A 581 10.14 20.62 -31.00
N PHE A 582 10.98 21.41 -30.32
CA PHE A 582 10.95 21.54 -28.87
C PHE A 582 9.60 22.08 -28.38
N ALA A 583 9.09 23.16 -29.00
CA ALA A 583 7.78 23.71 -28.65
C ALA A 583 6.62 22.74 -28.91
N ILE A 584 6.65 21.99 -30.01
CA ILE A 584 5.64 20.98 -30.36
C ILE A 584 5.70 19.80 -29.38
N LEU A 585 6.88 19.24 -29.11
CA LEU A 585 7.03 18.11 -28.18
C LEU A 585 6.68 18.51 -26.74
N PHE A 586 7.06 19.70 -26.29
CA PHE A 586 6.70 20.17 -24.96
C PHE A 586 5.20 20.46 -24.83
N LYS A 587 4.58 20.99 -25.89
CA LYS A 587 3.13 21.19 -25.96
C LYS A 587 2.39 19.86 -26.01
N ASP A 588 2.84 18.90 -26.80
CA ASP A 588 2.23 17.58 -26.97
C ASP A 588 2.40 16.72 -25.71
N LEU A 589 3.54 16.82 -25.02
CA LEU A 589 3.78 16.19 -23.71
C LEU A 589 2.89 16.84 -22.64
N LYS A 590 2.81 18.18 -22.60
CA LYS A 590 1.95 18.91 -21.67
C LYS A 590 0.47 18.65 -21.93
N GLU A 591 0.03 18.60 -23.18
CA GLU A 591 -1.33 18.24 -23.58
C GLU A 591 -1.62 16.76 -23.31
N LYS A 592 -0.70 15.82 -23.53
CA LYS A 592 -0.91 14.40 -23.17
C LYS A 592 -0.98 14.18 -21.66
N VAL A 593 -0.15 14.88 -20.87
CA VAL A 593 -0.21 14.83 -19.41
C VAL A 593 -1.50 15.47 -18.90
N ILE A 594 -1.86 16.68 -19.38
CA ILE A 594 -3.11 17.35 -19.01
C ILE A 594 -4.32 16.55 -19.47
N LYS A 595 -4.32 15.99 -20.68
CA LYS A 595 -5.41 15.18 -21.22
C LYS A 595 -5.55 13.86 -20.48
N ARG A 596 -4.47 13.21 -20.06
CA ARG A 596 -4.57 12.03 -19.16
C ARG A 596 -5.07 12.39 -17.77
N CYS A 597 -4.66 13.53 -17.21
CA CYS A 597 -5.19 14.01 -15.93
C CYS A 597 -6.68 14.39 -16.03
N ILE A 598 -7.10 15.03 -17.13
CA ILE A 598 -8.49 15.38 -17.41
C ILE A 598 -9.30 14.13 -17.76
N GLU A 599 -8.77 13.17 -18.52
CA GLU A 599 -9.44 11.90 -18.82
C GLU A 599 -9.58 11.05 -17.56
N GLN A 600 -8.63 11.05 -16.62
CA GLN A 600 -8.77 10.38 -15.33
C GLN A 600 -9.77 11.07 -14.40
N ALA A 601 -9.81 12.40 -14.36
CA ALA A 601 -10.83 13.17 -13.64
C ALA A 601 -12.23 13.04 -14.29
N ALA A 602 -12.29 13.02 -15.62
CA ALA A 602 -13.51 12.81 -16.37
C ALA A 602 -13.99 11.37 -16.32
N LEU A 603 -13.10 10.36 -16.21
CA LEU A 603 -13.51 8.97 -15.97
C LEU A 603 -14.12 8.81 -14.58
N SER A 604 -13.58 9.48 -13.55
CA SER A 604 -14.22 9.48 -12.22
C SER A 604 -15.55 10.23 -12.24
N ASP A 605 -15.65 11.35 -12.96
CA ASP A 605 -16.89 12.14 -13.06
C ASP A 605 -17.94 11.46 -13.95
N ILE A 606 -17.55 10.81 -15.06
CA ILE A 606 -18.44 10.05 -15.95
C ILE A 606 -18.93 8.79 -15.23
N GLN A 607 -18.08 8.08 -14.48
CA GLN A 607 -18.51 6.98 -13.63
C GLN A 607 -19.50 7.46 -12.56
N MET A 608 -19.25 8.61 -11.93
CA MET A 608 -20.18 9.23 -10.99
C MET A 608 -21.49 9.68 -11.66
N ILE A 609 -21.45 10.22 -12.88
CA ILE A 609 -22.64 10.62 -13.65
C ILE A 609 -23.44 9.40 -14.11
N GLU A 610 -22.79 8.32 -14.56
CA GLU A 610 -23.46 7.06 -14.92
C GLU A 610 -24.10 6.40 -13.70
N ILE A 611 -23.41 6.39 -12.56
CA ILE A 611 -23.95 5.90 -11.28
C ILE A 611 -25.15 6.77 -10.87
N LYS A 612 -25.04 8.10 -10.96
CA LYS A 612 -26.12 9.03 -10.59
C LYS A 612 -27.31 8.96 -11.55
N SER A 613 -27.07 8.74 -12.84
CA SER A 613 -28.11 8.54 -13.86
C SER A 613 -28.84 7.22 -13.64
N LYS A 614 -28.12 6.12 -13.39
CA LYS A 614 -28.73 4.84 -13.01
C LYS A 614 -29.52 4.94 -11.71
N TYR A 615 -28.98 5.65 -10.73
CA TYR A 615 -29.69 5.92 -9.47
C TYR A 615 -31.00 6.70 -9.70
N GLU A 616 -30.99 7.74 -10.52
CA GLU A 616 -32.21 8.51 -10.82
C GLU A 616 -33.22 7.76 -11.70
N GLU A 617 -32.76 6.85 -12.55
CA GLU A 617 -33.62 5.95 -13.32
C GLU A 617 -34.31 4.94 -12.39
N LEU A 618 -33.55 4.24 -11.54
CA LEU A 618 -34.12 3.34 -10.54
C LEU A 618 -35.05 4.06 -9.55
N LYS A 619 -34.73 5.31 -9.18
CA LYS A 619 -35.59 6.13 -8.30
C LYS A 619 -36.90 6.52 -8.98
N ARG A 620 -36.88 6.86 -10.27
CA ARG A 620 -38.11 7.15 -11.04
C ARG A 620 -39.00 5.92 -11.15
N ASP A 621 -38.43 4.74 -11.40
CA ASP A 621 -39.18 3.49 -11.45
C ASP A 621 -39.79 3.13 -10.09
N TYR A 622 -39.06 3.37 -9.01
CA TYR A 622 -39.54 3.22 -7.64
C TYR A 622 -40.72 4.16 -7.34
N ASP A 623 -40.60 5.45 -7.68
CA ASP A 623 -41.63 6.46 -7.46
C ASP A 623 -42.85 6.29 -8.38
N ALA A 624 -42.67 5.76 -9.59
CA ALA A 624 -43.76 5.38 -10.50
C ALA A 624 -44.56 4.19 -9.96
N CYS A 625 -43.88 3.15 -9.48
CA CYS A 625 -44.50 1.98 -8.86
C CYS A 625 -45.31 2.36 -7.61
N LEU A 626 -44.79 3.29 -6.79
CA LEU A 626 -45.50 3.83 -5.62
C LEU A 626 -46.76 4.62 -5.99
N ARG A 627 -46.72 5.36 -7.11
CA ARG A 627 -47.87 6.15 -7.60
C ARG A 627 -48.97 5.28 -8.22
N GLU A 628 -48.60 4.22 -8.94
CA GLU A 628 -49.56 3.33 -9.60
C GLU A 628 -50.19 2.31 -8.65
N THR A 629 -49.47 1.85 -7.63
CA THR A 629 -49.92 0.75 -6.76
C THR A 629 -50.22 1.16 -5.32
N GLY A 630 -49.78 2.35 -4.89
CA GLY A 630 -49.94 2.84 -3.50
C GLY A 630 -49.16 2.02 -2.45
N ARG A 631 -48.31 1.08 -2.86
CA ARG A 631 -47.49 0.23 -1.98
C ARG A 631 -46.02 0.34 -2.36
N ARG A 632 -45.11 0.17 -1.38
CA ARG A 632 -43.66 0.13 -1.64
C ARG A 632 -43.31 -1.08 -2.52
N PRO A 633 -42.35 -0.97 -3.46
CA PRO A 633 -41.86 -2.08 -4.27
C PRO A 633 -41.25 -3.20 -3.41
N SER A 634 -41.12 -4.40 -3.99
CA SER A 634 -40.52 -5.57 -3.34
C SER A 634 -39.07 -5.32 -2.88
N GLN A 635 -38.60 -6.09 -1.89
CA GLN A 635 -37.25 -5.98 -1.30
C GLN A 635 -36.12 -5.99 -2.35
N ASP A 636 -36.30 -6.69 -3.47
CA ASP A 636 -35.32 -6.74 -4.56
C ASP A 636 -35.07 -5.37 -5.23
N SER A 637 -36.10 -4.52 -5.36
CA SER A 637 -35.94 -3.21 -5.98
C SER A 637 -35.28 -2.21 -5.02
N ALA A 638 -35.54 -2.33 -3.71
CA ALA A 638 -34.86 -1.54 -2.69
C ALA A 638 -33.38 -1.92 -2.55
N CYS A 639 -33.05 -3.21 -2.69
CA CYS A 639 -31.69 -3.74 -2.65
C CYS A 639 -30.83 -3.33 -3.86
N LYS A 640 -31.46 -3.06 -5.02
CA LYS A 640 -30.78 -2.55 -6.22
C LYS A 640 -30.51 -1.03 -6.20
N ILE A 641 -31.26 -0.28 -5.38
CA ILE A 641 -31.10 1.19 -5.21
C ILE A 641 -30.02 1.51 -4.17
N GLN A 642 -29.91 0.67 -3.14
CA GLN A 642 -28.93 0.72 -2.07
C GLN A 642 -27.56 0.25 -2.56
#